data_AF-A0A9W7H1X1-F1
#
_entry.id   AF-A0A9W7H1X1-F1
#
_cell.length_a   1.000
_cell.length_b   1.000
_cell.length_c   1.000
_cell.angle_alpha   90.00
_cell.angle_beta   90.00
_cell.angle_gamma   90.00
#
_symmetry.space_group_name_H-M   'P 1'
#
loop_
_entity.id
_entity.type
_entity.pdbx_description
1 polymer ?
#
loop_
_entity_poly.entity_id
_entity_poly.type
_entity_poly.pdbx_seq_one_letter_code
_entity_poly.pdbx_strand_id
1 'polypeptide(L)'
;MWSSIADLKDNLNKIALDVLDDEDDELEIYGSGNGDHSSFFERRNSHRFAHSNPISLSPIANGTDSPINSEIERYRAEIKKLQESESEIKALSFNYAALLKEKEEQISRLNQENNSLKQNLNVTNAALGAARSENSKVSSNGINAPKGNGDQSPHQLRKSASLVKNRHGGNQMSNGVSSKHDGREKELADMLEEKNRSLEAVQANHELQIKQLKMEHEKEREKLMNVQMRFQEERKLNESFQEELKLLKSEKDKTFTELSKLRNELNEKIVEIRRLQMELSRQEDESADDTDTVNNLKRVIEALEKENTHLKMEKNELETALESSRKSLAGKIDPDSLGSSPRMKEMELSLQKMEKDLKETCYERDKALQELTRLKQHLLEKESEESEKMDEDSKIIEELRESNEYQRAQIAHFEKALKRAMADQEEIKMMSHHEIQKSKETIDDLNKELANCIGTIEAKNIELRNLQTALGQYYAEIEAKEHLERGLALAREEATRLSGLLKDADEHAELSKREKEEILAKLSQTERAVAEGKARVIKLEEDNGKLRRTLEHSMTRLNRMSMDSDYLVDRRIVIKLLVTYFQRNHNKEVLDLMVRMLGFSDEDKQRIGIAQQGTGKGVVRGVLGLPGRFVGGILGGGSADVHATIAPDNQSIADLWVDFLLKETEEREKRVEDASKSNEELRGRPPIAAGPTSSVSDQTTSDSGFSRYSQYTSPVPSVGNFQQFEHSDSEFSTVPLTTSEGSGRLSRLLPNY
;
A
#
# COMPACT_ATOMS: atom_id res chain seq x y z
N MET A 1 3.23 -17.90 5.46
CA MET A 1 3.92 -16.64 5.10
C MET A 1 2.95 -15.48 5.00
N TRP A 2 1.97 -15.47 4.08
CA TRP A 2 1.04 -14.33 3.95
C TRP A 2 0.15 -14.10 5.19
N SER A 3 -0.30 -15.16 5.87
CA SER A 3 -1.01 -15.07 7.16
C SER A 3 -0.21 -14.28 8.21
N SER A 4 1.03 -14.68 8.45
CA SER A 4 1.95 -14.12 9.45
C SER A 4 2.24 -12.62 9.31
N ILE A 5 1.89 -12.00 8.18
CA ILE A 5 2.00 -10.56 7.94
C ILE A 5 0.71 -9.84 8.36
N ALA A 6 -0.46 -10.44 8.12
CA ALA A 6 -1.72 -9.98 8.68
C ALA A 6 -1.73 -10.13 10.21
N ASP A 7 -1.30 -11.30 10.71
CA ASP A 7 -1.18 -11.57 12.15
C ASP A 7 -0.28 -10.54 12.85
N LEU A 8 0.83 -10.13 12.21
CA LEU A 8 1.72 -9.09 12.73
C LEU A 8 1.09 -7.69 12.67
N LYS A 9 0.41 -7.35 11.56
CA LYS A 9 -0.28 -6.07 11.39
C LYS A 9 -1.36 -5.88 12.45
N ASP A 10 -2.19 -6.89 12.69
CA ASP A 10 -3.32 -6.79 13.60
C ASP A 10 -2.86 -6.73 15.07
N ASN A 11 -1.76 -7.40 15.43
CA ASN A 11 -1.11 -7.22 16.74
C ASN A 11 -0.55 -5.78 16.90
N LEU A 12 0.09 -5.22 15.87
CA LEU A 12 0.61 -3.85 15.91
C LEU A 12 -0.52 -2.82 16.02
N ASN A 13 -1.62 -3.05 15.30
CA ASN A 13 -2.81 -2.21 15.33
C ASN A 13 -3.52 -2.28 16.70
N LYS A 14 -3.46 -3.43 17.39
CA LYS A 14 -3.96 -3.57 18.74
C LYS A 14 -3.09 -2.83 19.76
N ILE A 15 -1.76 -2.96 19.70
CA ILE A 15 -0.84 -2.21 20.57
C ILE A 15 -1.01 -0.70 20.39
N ALA A 16 -1.33 -0.24 19.18
CA ALA A 16 -1.62 1.18 18.91
C ALA A 16 -2.98 1.66 19.48
N LEU A 17 -3.91 0.76 19.80
CA LEU A 17 -5.18 1.08 20.48
C LEU A 17 -5.03 0.98 22.00
N ASP A 18 -4.41 -0.10 22.50
CA ASP A 18 -4.13 -0.34 23.92
C ASP A 18 -3.22 0.76 24.56
N VAL A 19 -2.69 1.71 23.77
CA VAL A 19 -1.86 2.86 24.20
C VAL A 19 -2.61 4.21 24.10
N LEU A 20 -3.78 4.27 23.45
CA LEU A 20 -4.58 5.48 23.30
C LEU A 20 -5.75 5.59 24.30
N ASP A 21 -6.13 4.48 24.96
CA ASP A 21 -7.22 4.46 25.94
C ASP A 21 -6.78 4.92 27.37
N ASP A 22 -5.48 5.25 27.58
CA ASP A 22 -4.88 5.59 28.89
C ASP A 22 -4.55 7.09 29.09
N GLU A 23 -4.77 7.96 28.09
CA GLU A 23 -4.59 9.44 28.19
C GLU A 23 -5.90 10.22 27.95
N ASP A 24 -6.85 10.13 28.87
CA ASP A 24 -8.00 11.06 28.94
C ASP A 24 -8.54 11.19 30.39
N ASP A 25 -7.84 11.98 31.22
CA ASP A 25 -8.34 12.47 32.52
C ASP A 25 -7.78 13.88 32.78
N GLU A 26 -8.67 14.89 32.81
CA GLU A 26 -8.30 16.31 32.71
C GLU A 26 -7.66 16.88 33.99
N LEU A 27 -6.72 17.82 33.84
CA LEU A 27 -6.44 18.83 34.88
C LEU A 27 -6.19 20.22 34.27
N GLU A 28 -7.31 20.92 34.04
CA GLU A 28 -7.36 22.31 33.61
C GLU A 28 -7.00 23.29 34.78
N ILE A 29 -6.80 24.57 34.43
CA ILE A 29 -7.03 25.80 35.24
C ILE A 29 -5.82 26.59 35.82
N TYR A 30 -5.84 27.89 35.45
CA TYR A 30 -5.18 29.11 35.98
C TYR A 30 -3.66 29.29 35.95
N GLY A 31 -3.27 30.53 35.58
CA GLY A 31 -1.93 31.08 35.72
C GLY A 31 -1.94 32.55 36.19
N SER A 32 -0.83 32.95 36.81
CA SER A 32 -0.41 34.31 37.21
C SER A 32 1.08 34.19 37.61
N GLY A 33 1.97 35.18 37.55
CA GLY A 33 1.82 36.60 37.23
C GLY A 33 2.53 37.48 38.28
N ASN A 34 3.86 37.60 38.16
CA ASN A 34 4.80 38.46 38.92
C ASN A 34 4.92 38.27 40.46
N GLY A 35 6.11 38.58 41.00
CA GLY A 35 6.30 38.94 42.42
C GLY A 35 7.64 38.48 43.05
N ASP A 36 8.46 39.43 43.50
CA ASP A 36 9.65 39.17 44.32
C ASP A 36 9.30 38.84 45.79
N HIS A 37 10.10 37.97 46.44
CA HIS A 37 10.93 38.31 47.63
C HIS A 37 11.24 37.12 48.58
N SER A 38 12.54 36.87 48.77
CA SER A 38 13.26 36.76 50.07
C SER A 38 12.81 35.80 51.21
N SER A 39 13.83 35.06 51.69
CA SER A 39 14.17 34.77 53.11
C SER A 39 13.40 33.75 54.00
N PHE A 40 14.07 32.60 54.21
CA PHE A 40 14.47 31.98 55.50
C PHE A 40 13.47 31.31 56.51
N PHE A 41 14.06 30.37 57.27
CA PHE A 41 13.61 29.69 58.52
C PHE A 41 12.47 28.65 58.50
N GLU A 42 12.87 27.40 58.24
CA GLU A 42 12.92 26.33 59.26
C GLU A 42 11.91 26.39 60.45
N ARG A 43 10.95 25.43 60.52
CA ARG A 43 10.78 24.50 61.67
C ARG A 43 9.61 23.48 61.58
N ARG A 44 9.97 22.20 61.76
CA ARG A 44 9.47 21.28 62.82
C ARG A 44 7.95 20.90 62.92
N ASN A 45 7.71 19.58 62.86
CA ASN A 45 6.66 18.80 63.56
C ASN A 45 5.15 18.85 63.16
N SER A 46 4.74 17.78 62.47
CA SER A 46 3.83 16.71 62.96
C SER A 46 2.32 16.93 63.25
N HIS A 47 1.54 15.93 62.81
CA HIS A 47 0.27 15.41 63.34
C HIS A 47 -1.06 16.17 63.16
N ARG A 48 -1.93 15.64 62.28
CA ARG A 48 -3.27 15.03 62.54
C ARG A 48 -3.91 14.69 61.16
N PHE A 49 -4.47 13.51 60.83
CA PHE A 49 -5.56 12.69 61.43
C PHE A 49 -6.90 13.47 61.60
N ALA A 50 -8.07 12.98 61.19
CA ALA A 50 -8.49 11.66 60.68
C ALA A 50 -9.25 11.80 59.32
N HIS A 51 -9.77 10.78 58.63
CA HIS A 51 -10.72 9.72 59.02
C HIS A 51 -10.41 8.42 58.22
N SER A 52 -10.14 7.26 58.83
CA SER A 52 -11.07 6.28 59.47
C SER A 52 -12.08 5.67 58.47
N ASN A 53 -12.26 4.34 58.32
CA ASN A 53 -12.27 3.27 59.33
C ASN A 53 -11.91 1.84 58.77
N PRO A 54 -11.90 0.74 59.57
CA PRO A 54 -10.98 -0.38 59.36
C PRO A 54 -11.61 -1.78 59.12
N ILE A 55 -10.76 -2.79 58.94
CA ILE A 55 -11.02 -4.19 59.34
C ILE A 55 -9.89 -4.65 60.28
N SER A 56 -10.23 -5.46 61.29
CA SER A 56 -9.35 -5.89 62.37
C SER A 56 -9.25 -7.41 62.48
N LEU A 57 -8.05 -7.96 62.74
CA LEU A 57 -7.78 -9.01 63.75
C LEU A 57 -6.27 -9.29 63.87
N SER A 58 -5.87 -9.90 64.99
CA SER A 58 -4.47 -10.15 65.42
C SER A 58 -4.30 -11.68 65.71
N PRO A 59 -3.12 -12.23 66.12
CA PRO A 59 -1.85 -11.59 66.47
C PRO A 59 -0.53 -12.26 65.99
N ILE A 60 0.55 -11.46 66.01
CA ILE A 60 1.96 -11.79 66.33
C ILE A 60 2.56 -13.12 65.81
N ALA A 61 3.48 -13.00 64.86
CA ALA A 61 4.70 -13.83 64.75
C ALA A 61 5.87 -12.96 64.27
N ASN A 62 7.11 -13.27 64.67
CA ASN A 62 8.28 -12.44 64.31
C ASN A 62 8.75 -12.71 62.87
N GLY A 63 8.87 -11.64 62.07
CA GLY A 63 9.52 -11.64 60.75
C GLY A 63 9.70 -10.21 60.26
N THR A 64 10.90 -9.84 59.80
CA THR A 64 11.27 -8.45 59.46
C THR A 64 11.00 -8.09 58.00
N ASP A 65 9.85 -8.52 57.48
CA ASP A 65 9.45 -8.30 56.09
C ASP A 65 8.31 -7.29 56.00
N SER A 66 8.68 -6.00 55.88
CA SER A 66 7.76 -4.97 55.42
C SER A 66 7.29 -5.29 53.99
N PRO A 67 6.01 -5.05 53.62
CA PRO A 67 5.53 -5.25 52.24
C PRO A 67 6.39 -4.54 51.19
N ILE A 68 6.94 -3.38 51.56
CA ILE A 68 7.88 -2.58 50.76
C ILE A 68 9.14 -3.39 50.35
N ASN A 69 9.65 -4.28 51.20
CA ASN A 69 10.79 -5.14 50.85
C ASN A 69 10.40 -6.17 49.79
N SER A 70 9.25 -6.85 49.93
CA SER A 70 8.78 -7.83 48.94
C SER A 70 8.34 -7.17 47.62
N GLU A 71 8.03 -5.88 47.63
CA GLU A 71 7.80 -5.05 46.45
C GLU A 71 9.11 -4.66 45.74
N ILE A 72 10.10 -4.16 46.48
CA ILE A 72 11.44 -3.88 45.97
C ILE A 72 12.11 -5.14 45.42
N GLU A 73 11.90 -6.30 46.04
CA GLU A 73 12.44 -7.58 45.57
C GLU A 73 11.72 -8.09 44.31
N ARG A 74 10.40 -7.92 44.20
CA ARG A 74 9.65 -8.14 42.95
C ARG A 74 10.19 -7.27 41.82
N TYR A 75 10.32 -5.96 42.02
CA TYR A 75 10.87 -5.06 41.01
C TYR A 75 12.33 -5.39 40.63
N ARG A 76 13.16 -5.83 41.57
CA ARG A 76 14.52 -6.32 41.26
C ARG A 76 14.52 -7.58 40.41
N ALA A 77 13.62 -8.54 40.70
CA ALA A 77 13.47 -9.74 39.88
C ALA A 77 12.95 -9.40 38.47
N GLU A 78 12.04 -8.44 38.35
CA GLU A 78 11.51 -7.97 37.07
C GLU A 78 12.55 -7.22 36.25
N ILE A 79 13.33 -6.30 36.85
CA ILE A 79 14.47 -5.63 36.19
C ILE A 79 15.48 -6.67 35.67
N LYS A 80 15.79 -7.71 36.45
CA LYS A 80 16.69 -8.79 36.04
C LYS A 80 16.12 -9.60 34.86
N LYS A 81 14.83 -9.94 34.90
CA LYS A 81 14.12 -10.61 33.79
C LYS A 81 14.10 -9.75 32.52
N LEU A 82 13.90 -8.44 32.66
CA LEU A 82 13.95 -7.49 31.54
C LEU A 82 15.37 -7.44 30.94
N GLN A 83 16.42 -7.34 31.76
CA GLN A 83 17.82 -7.40 31.29
C GLN A 83 18.16 -8.73 30.59
N GLU A 84 17.65 -9.86 31.09
CA GLU A 84 17.78 -11.15 30.42
C GLU A 84 17.09 -11.15 29.05
N SER A 85 15.85 -10.67 28.97
CA SER A 85 15.13 -10.54 27.68
C SER A 85 15.79 -9.54 26.72
N GLU A 86 16.37 -8.45 27.21
CA GLU A 86 17.13 -7.49 26.41
C GLU A 86 18.38 -8.15 25.80
N SER A 87 19.04 -9.03 26.56
CA SER A 87 20.19 -9.81 26.07
C SER A 87 19.79 -10.85 25.01
N GLU A 88 18.62 -11.48 25.17
CA GLU A 88 18.06 -12.42 24.20
C GLU A 88 17.65 -11.68 22.90
N ILE A 89 16.96 -10.55 23.00
CA ILE A 89 16.61 -9.70 21.85
C ILE A 89 17.85 -9.23 21.10
N LYS A 90 18.93 -8.84 21.80
CA LYS A 90 20.22 -8.49 21.18
C LYS A 90 20.87 -9.69 20.47
N ALA A 91 20.81 -10.89 21.05
CA ALA A 91 21.33 -12.10 20.43
C ALA A 91 20.51 -12.50 19.18
N LEU A 92 19.18 -12.43 19.25
CA LEU A 92 18.29 -12.65 18.10
C LEU A 92 18.53 -11.62 17.00
N SER A 93 18.65 -10.33 17.35
CA SER A 93 18.97 -9.25 16.40
C SER A 93 20.30 -9.49 15.67
N PHE A 94 21.35 -9.92 16.39
CA PHE A 94 22.63 -10.30 15.79
C PHE A 94 22.49 -11.49 14.83
N ASN A 95 21.72 -12.52 15.20
CA ASN A 95 21.46 -13.68 14.34
C ASN A 95 20.65 -13.30 13.09
N TYR A 96 19.65 -12.42 13.20
CA TYR A 96 18.90 -11.89 12.05
C TYR A 96 19.78 -11.05 11.12
N ALA A 97 20.66 -10.20 11.66
CA ALA A 97 21.62 -9.44 10.86
C ALA A 97 22.61 -10.35 10.11
N ALA A 98 23.11 -11.41 10.77
CA ALA A 98 23.97 -12.41 10.13
C ALA A 98 23.26 -13.18 9.01
N LEU A 99 22.00 -13.58 9.23
CA LEU A 99 21.16 -14.27 8.23
C LEU A 99 20.82 -13.35 7.04
N LEU A 100 20.51 -12.07 7.30
CA LEU A 100 20.25 -11.09 6.25
C LEU A 100 21.47 -10.95 5.33
N LYS A 101 22.66 -10.78 5.93
CA LYS A 101 23.94 -10.72 5.20
C LYS A 101 24.21 -11.99 4.38
N GLU A 102 23.91 -13.17 4.93
CA GLU A 102 24.03 -14.43 4.17
C GLU A 102 23.15 -14.42 2.90
N LYS A 103 21.93 -13.85 2.98
CA LYS A 103 21.02 -13.69 1.83
C LYS A 103 21.49 -12.63 0.84
N GLU A 104 22.05 -11.52 1.30
CA GLU A 104 22.70 -10.53 0.44
C GLU A 104 23.90 -11.14 -0.32
N GLU A 105 24.73 -11.94 0.35
CA GLU A 105 25.83 -12.68 -0.27
C GLU A 105 25.32 -13.79 -1.23
N GLN A 106 24.17 -14.40 -0.95
CA GLN A 106 23.53 -15.38 -1.86
C GLN A 106 22.97 -14.70 -3.12
N ILE A 107 22.26 -13.57 -2.97
CA ILE A 107 21.74 -12.76 -4.08
C ILE A 107 22.89 -12.19 -4.92
N SER A 108 23.97 -11.72 -4.29
CA SER A 108 25.15 -11.21 -4.99
C SER A 108 25.81 -12.26 -5.89
N ARG A 109 25.94 -13.51 -5.40
CA ARG A 109 26.44 -14.65 -6.19
C ARG A 109 25.53 -14.98 -7.37
N LEU A 110 24.22 -15.04 -7.14
CA LEU A 110 23.23 -15.29 -8.20
C LEU A 110 23.22 -14.17 -9.26
N ASN A 111 23.43 -12.91 -8.88
CA ASN A 111 23.55 -11.79 -9.82
C ASN A 111 24.85 -11.88 -10.65
N GLN A 112 25.97 -12.27 -10.05
CA GLN A 112 27.22 -12.51 -10.76
C GLN A 112 27.10 -13.68 -11.75
N GLU A 113 26.43 -14.76 -11.37
CA GLU A 113 26.14 -15.89 -12.25
C GLU A 113 25.21 -15.49 -13.40
N ASN A 114 24.09 -14.82 -13.12
CA ASN A 114 23.16 -14.33 -14.14
C ASN A 114 23.83 -13.38 -15.15
N ASN A 115 24.73 -12.49 -14.70
CA ASN A 115 25.49 -11.62 -15.59
C ASN A 115 26.49 -12.40 -16.44
N SER A 116 27.12 -13.43 -15.86
CA SER A 116 28.02 -14.34 -16.57
C SER A 116 27.29 -15.18 -17.63
N LEU A 117 26.08 -15.67 -17.31
CA LEU A 117 25.18 -16.37 -18.23
C LEU A 117 24.69 -15.45 -19.35
N LYS A 118 24.29 -14.21 -19.05
CA LYS A 118 23.96 -13.19 -20.07
C LYS A 118 25.13 -12.91 -21.01
N GLN A 119 26.35 -12.79 -20.47
CA GLN A 119 27.55 -12.58 -21.29
C GLN A 119 27.83 -13.80 -22.19
N ASN A 120 27.69 -15.02 -21.67
CA ASN A 120 27.84 -16.25 -22.44
C ASN A 120 26.78 -16.36 -23.55
N LEU A 121 25.50 -16.10 -23.23
CA LEU A 121 24.41 -16.05 -24.21
C LEU A 121 24.66 -15.01 -25.31
N ASN A 122 25.19 -13.83 -24.97
CA ASN A 122 25.55 -12.81 -25.95
C ASN A 122 26.72 -13.26 -26.84
N VAL A 123 27.73 -13.95 -26.29
CA VAL A 123 28.84 -14.53 -27.08
C VAL A 123 28.35 -15.66 -27.99
N THR A 124 27.48 -16.56 -27.52
CA THR A 124 26.91 -17.63 -28.35
C THR A 124 25.95 -17.09 -29.41
N ASN A 125 25.16 -16.05 -29.12
CA ASN A 125 24.31 -15.38 -30.10
C ASN A 125 25.14 -14.64 -31.15
N ALA A 126 26.26 -14.01 -30.78
CA ALA A 126 27.20 -13.42 -31.73
C ALA A 126 27.86 -14.48 -32.63
N ALA A 127 28.25 -15.63 -32.06
CA ALA A 127 28.80 -16.75 -32.83
C ALA A 127 27.76 -17.40 -33.78
N LEU A 128 26.52 -17.57 -33.33
CA LEU A 128 25.40 -18.03 -34.17
C LEU A 128 25.04 -17.03 -35.26
N GLY A 129 25.11 -15.72 -34.97
CA GLY A 129 24.95 -14.65 -35.95
C GLY A 129 26.04 -14.68 -37.03
N ALA A 130 27.30 -14.85 -36.64
CA ALA A 130 28.41 -15.04 -37.57
C ALA A 130 28.24 -16.28 -38.45
N ALA A 131 27.92 -17.44 -37.84
CA ALA A 131 27.67 -18.68 -38.58
C ALA A 131 26.46 -18.58 -39.54
N ARG A 132 25.39 -17.85 -39.17
CA ARG A 132 24.29 -17.52 -40.09
C ARG A 132 24.74 -16.61 -41.24
N SER A 133 25.61 -15.63 -40.97
CA SER A 133 26.15 -14.72 -41.98
C SER A 133 27.02 -15.43 -43.02
N GLU A 134 27.82 -16.42 -42.60
CA GLU A 134 28.58 -17.27 -43.54
C GLU A 134 27.66 -18.19 -44.35
N ASN A 135 26.74 -18.92 -43.69
CA ASN A 135 25.81 -19.81 -44.38
C ASN A 135 24.86 -19.06 -45.35
N SER A 136 24.48 -17.81 -45.05
CA SER A 136 23.64 -16.98 -45.92
C SER A 136 24.31 -16.52 -47.22
N LYS A 137 25.63 -16.71 -47.37
CA LYS A 137 26.35 -16.39 -48.63
C LYS A 137 26.42 -17.56 -49.63
N VAL A 138 25.87 -18.73 -49.28
CA VAL A 138 25.93 -19.94 -50.13
C VAL A 138 24.54 -20.47 -50.50
N SER A 139 23.44 -19.99 -49.89
CA SER A 139 22.10 -20.50 -50.14
C SER A 139 21.06 -19.41 -50.44
N SER A 140 20.86 -19.14 -51.73
CA SER A 140 19.71 -18.36 -52.23
C SER A 140 19.38 -18.67 -53.70
N ASN A 141 19.15 -19.95 -54.03
CA ASN A 141 18.51 -20.34 -55.29
C ASN A 141 17.89 -21.74 -55.23
N GLY A 142 16.67 -21.90 -55.77
CA GLY A 142 16.01 -23.20 -55.97
C GLY A 142 15.12 -23.69 -54.81
N ILE A 143 13.83 -23.84 -55.10
CA ILE A 143 12.85 -24.54 -54.24
C ILE A 143 12.90 -26.04 -54.56
N ASN A 144 12.89 -26.92 -53.53
CA ASN A 144 12.12 -28.18 -53.47
C ASN A 144 12.39 -28.96 -52.17
N ALA A 145 11.38 -29.70 -51.69
CA ALA A 145 11.49 -30.69 -50.61
C ALA A 145 11.63 -32.11 -51.21
N PRO A 146 12.19 -33.12 -50.49
CA PRO A 146 11.41 -33.80 -49.45
C PRO A 146 12.21 -34.39 -48.24
N LYS A 147 11.44 -34.98 -47.30
CA LYS A 147 11.80 -35.79 -46.11
C LYS A 147 13.11 -36.59 -46.12
N GLY A 148 13.76 -36.66 -44.95
CA GLY A 148 14.71 -37.72 -44.55
C GLY A 148 15.13 -37.61 -43.08
N ASN A 149 15.23 -38.73 -42.36
CA ASN A 149 15.69 -38.79 -40.96
C ASN A 149 17.21 -39.06 -40.86
N GLY A 150 17.85 -38.70 -39.75
CA GLY A 150 19.18 -39.24 -39.39
C GLY A 150 19.88 -38.51 -38.25
N ASP A 151 20.14 -39.20 -37.14
CA ASP A 151 21.02 -38.72 -36.07
C ASP A 151 22.49 -38.70 -36.49
N GLN A 152 23.24 -37.68 -36.05
CA GLN A 152 24.56 -37.87 -35.43
C GLN A 152 25.13 -36.57 -34.83
N SER A 153 25.52 -36.64 -33.55
CA SER A 153 26.57 -35.79 -32.99
C SER A 153 27.94 -36.40 -33.34
N PRO A 154 29.00 -35.59 -33.46
CA PRO A 154 30.06 -35.78 -32.46
C PRO A 154 30.75 -34.49 -31.97
N HIS A 155 31.32 -34.56 -30.77
CA HIS A 155 32.33 -33.62 -30.28
C HIS A 155 33.59 -33.62 -31.16
N GLN A 156 34.23 -32.46 -31.33
CA GLN A 156 35.69 -32.39 -31.13
C GLN A 156 36.18 -30.97 -30.80
N LEU A 157 37.08 -30.86 -29.82
CA LEU A 157 37.88 -29.65 -29.59
C LEU A 157 39.07 -29.64 -30.56
N ARG A 158 39.40 -28.48 -31.13
CA ARG A 158 40.81 -28.07 -31.32
C ARG A 158 41.00 -26.56 -31.16
N LYS A 159 42.13 -26.20 -30.56
CA LYS A 159 42.70 -24.84 -30.55
C LYS A 159 43.66 -24.69 -31.74
N SER A 160 43.69 -23.53 -32.36
CA SER A 160 44.86 -23.05 -33.12
C SER A 160 44.80 -21.54 -33.31
N ALA A 161 45.96 -20.88 -33.28
CA ALA A 161 46.14 -19.45 -33.52
C ALA A 161 46.97 -19.23 -34.81
N SER A 162 47.54 -18.03 -34.98
CA SER A 162 48.19 -17.47 -36.20
C SER A 162 47.19 -17.03 -37.29
N LEU A 163 47.29 -15.87 -37.99
CA LEU A 163 48.36 -14.92 -38.37
C LEU A 163 49.00 -15.21 -39.75
N VAL A 164 49.19 -14.13 -40.56
CA VAL A 164 50.07 -13.97 -41.76
C VAL A 164 49.43 -13.97 -43.18
N LYS A 165 49.37 -12.75 -43.77
CA LYS A 165 49.58 -12.29 -45.17
C LYS A 165 48.95 -12.94 -46.43
N ASN A 166 48.22 -12.07 -47.16
CA ASN A 166 48.39 -11.61 -48.57
C ASN A 166 48.89 -12.56 -49.69
N ARG A 167 48.10 -12.67 -50.79
CA ARG A 167 48.35 -12.16 -52.18
C ARG A 167 47.28 -12.72 -53.16
N HIS A 168 46.51 -11.90 -53.90
CA HIS A 168 46.79 -11.24 -55.20
C HIS A 168 46.80 -12.15 -56.47
N GLY A 169 45.87 -11.89 -57.40
CA GLY A 169 46.08 -11.98 -58.86
C GLY A 169 45.36 -13.10 -59.65
N GLY A 170 44.80 -12.75 -60.83
CA GLY A 170 44.37 -13.71 -61.88
C GLY A 170 43.12 -13.28 -62.67
N ASN A 171 43.25 -13.08 -64.00
CA ASN A 171 42.17 -12.64 -64.90
C ASN A 171 41.79 -13.69 -65.97
N GLN A 172 40.68 -13.44 -66.68
CA GLN A 172 40.28 -13.88 -68.06
C GLN A 172 39.04 -14.80 -68.14
N MET A 173 38.20 -14.79 -69.20
CA MET A 173 37.73 -13.77 -70.17
C MET A 173 36.67 -14.42 -71.09
N SER A 174 35.61 -13.72 -71.50
CA SER A 174 34.85 -14.02 -72.74
C SER A 174 33.90 -12.88 -73.14
N ASN A 175 33.68 -12.65 -74.45
CA ASN A 175 32.92 -11.52 -75.00
C ASN A 175 31.41 -11.79 -75.16
N GLY A 176 30.57 -10.72 -75.19
CA GLY A 176 29.10 -10.86 -75.26
C GLY A 176 28.29 -9.61 -75.70
N VAL A 177 28.76 -8.85 -76.69
CA VAL A 177 28.03 -7.94 -77.63
C VAL A 177 26.63 -7.37 -77.24
N SER A 178 26.48 -6.04 -77.41
CA SER A 178 25.22 -5.24 -77.51
C SER A 178 24.43 -5.00 -76.19
N SER A 179 23.60 -3.95 -76.02
CA SER A 179 23.43 -2.67 -76.73
C SER A 179 22.60 -1.71 -75.87
N LYS A 180 23.04 -0.45 -75.70
CA LYS A 180 22.28 0.68 -75.11
C LYS A 180 21.69 0.44 -73.70
N HIS A 181 22.42 0.78 -72.63
CA HIS A 181 21.78 0.89 -71.30
C HIS A 181 22.30 2.00 -70.37
N ASP A 182 22.96 3.04 -70.91
CA ASP A 182 23.65 4.11 -70.16
C ASP A 182 22.81 4.81 -69.05
N GLY A 183 21.48 4.76 -69.13
CA GLY A 183 20.59 5.28 -68.09
C GLY A 183 20.56 4.48 -66.79
N ARG A 184 20.47 3.13 -66.83
CA ARG A 184 20.30 2.32 -65.61
C ARG A 184 21.60 1.99 -64.91
N GLU A 185 22.71 1.82 -65.63
CA GLU A 185 24.00 1.62 -64.98
C GLU A 185 24.39 2.85 -64.17
N LYS A 186 24.04 4.05 -64.66
CA LYS A 186 24.18 5.29 -63.90
C LYS A 186 23.21 5.36 -62.71
N GLU A 187 21.91 5.10 -62.90
CA GLU A 187 20.92 5.08 -61.81
C GLU A 187 21.28 4.08 -60.69
N LEU A 188 21.86 2.93 -61.04
CA LEU A 188 22.38 1.94 -60.09
C LEU A 188 23.68 2.39 -59.41
N ALA A 189 24.57 3.11 -60.11
CA ALA A 189 25.77 3.70 -59.52
C ALA A 189 25.40 4.83 -58.53
N ASP A 190 24.53 5.74 -58.94
CA ASP A 190 24.02 6.84 -58.11
C ASP A 190 23.32 6.28 -56.83
N MET A 191 22.52 5.20 -56.95
CA MET A 191 21.90 4.50 -55.81
C MET A 191 22.92 3.78 -54.92
N LEU A 192 24.01 3.24 -55.47
CA LEU A 192 25.09 2.63 -54.69
C LEU A 192 25.92 3.68 -53.95
N GLU A 193 26.17 4.84 -54.56
CA GLU A 193 26.83 5.97 -53.92
C GLU A 193 25.97 6.56 -52.80
N GLU A 194 24.65 6.73 -53.01
CA GLU A 194 23.71 7.13 -51.97
C GLU A 194 23.68 6.11 -50.80
N LYS A 195 23.64 4.81 -51.10
CA LYS A 195 23.68 3.76 -50.07
C LYS A 195 24.99 3.77 -49.29
N ASN A 196 26.14 3.89 -49.96
CA ASN A 196 27.44 4.01 -49.29
C ASN A 196 27.49 5.26 -48.41
N ARG A 197 27.03 6.41 -48.91
CA ARG A 197 26.96 7.67 -48.15
C ARG A 197 26.01 7.57 -46.95
N SER A 198 24.90 6.85 -47.06
CA SER A 198 24.00 6.56 -45.94
C SER A 198 24.64 5.63 -44.90
N LEU A 199 25.42 4.63 -45.35
CA LEU A 199 26.15 3.70 -44.50
C LEU A 199 27.30 4.41 -43.75
N GLU A 200 28.02 5.30 -44.42
CA GLU A 200 29.05 6.16 -43.83
C GLU A 200 28.44 7.12 -42.78
N ALA A 201 27.28 7.73 -43.06
CA ALA A 201 26.57 8.57 -42.10
C ALA A 201 26.11 7.78 -40.86
N VAL A 202 25.59 6.56 -41.05
CA VAL A 202 25.22 5.63 -39.97
C VAL A 202 26.46 5.18 -39.17
N GLN A 203 27.57 4.87 -39.85
CA GLN A 203 28.84 4.50 -39.22
C GLN A 203 29.43 5.65 -38.40
N ALA A 204 29.40 6.88 -38.92
CA ALA A 204 29.83 8.07 -38.20
C ALA A 204 28.96 8.36 -36.97
N ASN A 205 27.64 8.15 -37.05
CA ASN A 205 26.72 8.26 -35.91
C ASN A 205 27.04 7.21 -34.84
N HIS A 206 27.25 5.95 -35.22
CA HIS A 206 27.71 4.92 -34.28
C HIS A 206 29.09 5.26 -33.66
N GLU A 207 30.03 5.83 -34.41
CA GLU A 207 31.33 6.25 -33.87
C GLU A 207 31.18 7.41 -32.87
N LEU A 208 30.27 8.36 -33.12
CA LEU A 208 29.93 9.44 -32.19
C LEU A 208 29.29 8.89 -30.90
N GLN A 209 28.36 7.96 -31.00
CA GLN A 209 27.76 7.29 -29.82
C GLN A 209 28.81 6.52 -29.02
N ILE A 210 29.73 5.80 -29.68
CA ILE A 210 30.85 5.12 -29.03
C ILE A 210 31.81 6.12 -28.33
N LYS A 211 32.03 7.30 -28.91
CA LYS A 211 32.82 8.38 -28.27
C LYS A 211 32.09 8.96 -27.05
N GLN A 212 30.79 9.19 -27.15
CA GLN A 212 29.96 9.68 -26.04
C GLN A 212 29.96 8.70 -24.86
N LEU A 213 29.66 7.42 -25.11
CA LEU A 213 29.68 6.35 -24.09
C LEU A 213 31.06 6.17 -23.45
N LYS A 214 32.16 6.40 -24.19
CA LYS A 214 33.52 6.39 -23.62
C LYS A 214 33.77 7.57 -22.68
N MET A 215 33.33 8.77 -23.02
CA MET A 215 33.45 9.94 -22.13
C MET A 215 32.60 9.78 -20.87
N GLU A 216 31.40 9.24 -21.02
CA GLU A 216 30.52 8.92 -19.88
C GLU A 216 31.13 7.85 -18.97
N HIS A 217 31.63 6.74 -19.53
CA HIS A 217 32.32 5.72 -18.75
C HIS A 217 33.56 6.26 -18.01
N GLU A 218 34.33 7.17 -18.61
CA GLU A 218 35.49 7.75 -17.93
C GLU A 218 35.08 8.72 -16.81
N LYS A 219 33.99 9.47 -17.00
CA LYS A 219 33.38 10.29 -15.93
C LYS A 219 32.86 9.44 -14.76
N GLU A 220 32.29 8.25 -15.03
CA GLU A 220 31.90 7.32 -13.97
C GLU A 220 33.12 6.68 -13.27
N ARG A 221 34.26 6.48 -13.95
CA ARG A 221 35.53 6.09 -13.29
C ARG A 221 36.04 7.19 -12.36
N GLU A 222 36.03 8.44 -12.80
CA GLU A 222 36.46 9.59 -12.00
C GLU A 222 35.59 9.75 -10.75
N LYS A 223 34.26 9.66 -10.88
CA LYS A 223 33.32 9.59 -9.75
C LYS A 223 33.63 8.43 -8.80
N LEU A 224 33.83 7.22 -9.33
CA LEU A 224 34.11 6.03 -8.51
C LEU A 224 35.42 6.20 -7.71
N MET A 225 36.46 6.79 -8.33
CA MET A 225 37.71 7.13 -7.66
C MET A 225 37.53 8.21 -6.57
N ASN A 226 36.70 9.22 -6.80
CA ASN A 226 36.34 10.24 -5.81
C ASN A 226 35.60 9.64 -4.60
N VAL A 227 34.60 8.77 -4.85
CA VAL A 227 33.88 8.03 -3.79
C VAL A 227 34.84 7.11 -3.02
N GLN A 228 35.74 6.41 -3.70
CA GLN A 228 36.75 5.56 -3.05
C GLN A 228 37.74 6.37 -2.20
N MET A 229 38.09 7.59 -2.62
CA MET A 229 38.95 8.51 -1.87
C MET A 229 38.24 8.99 -0.59
N ARG A 230 37.00 9.49 -0.71
CA ARG A 230 36.16 9.90 0.43
C ARG A 230 35.98 8.76 1.45
N PHE A 231 35.72 7.54 1.00
CA PHE A 231 35.59 6.38 1.88
C PHE A 231 36.89 6.04 2.64
N GLN A 232 38.06 6.34 2.07
CA GLN A 232 39.34 6.22 2.80
C GLN A 232 39.57 7.38 3.77
N GLU A 233 39.06 8.57 3.49
CA GLU A 233 39.10 9.73 4.39
C GLU A 233 38.16 9.54 5.58
N GLU A 234 36.92 9.12 5.35
CA GLU A 234 35.94 8.76 6.38
C GLU A 234 36.44 7.64 7.29
N ARG A 235 37.13 6.63 6.76
CA ARG A 235 37.78 5.59 7.59
C ARG A 235 38.83 6.18 8.54
N LYS A 236 39.74 7.01 8.04
CA LYS A 236 40.77 7.67 8.87
C LYS A 236 40.14 8.59 9.91
N LEU A 237 39.09 9.30 9.55
CA LEU A 237 38.35 10.17 10.46
C LEU A 237 37.67 9.37 11.57
N ASN A 238 37.00 8.26 11.23
CA ASN A 238 36.42 7.32 12.17
C ASN A 238 37.49 6.68 13.09
N GLU A 239 38.64 6.31 12.55
CA GLU A 239 39.80 5.84 13.32
C GLU A 239 40.26 6.92 14.31
N SER A 240 40.39 8.19 13.90
CA SER A 240 40.74 9.29 14.81
C SER A 240 39.69 9.57 15.89
N PHE A 241 38.39 9.51 15.57
CA PHE A 241 37.33 9.62 16.58
C PHE A 241 37.35 8.43 17.57
N GLN A 242 37.73 7.23 17.12
CA GLN A 242 37.88 6.07 18.00
C GLN A 242 39.09 6.22 18.95
N GLU A 243 40.17 6.87 18.50
CA GLU A 243 41.30 7.24 19.35
C GLU A 243 40.96 8.37 20.34
N GLU A 244 40.23 9.39 19.89
CA GLU A 244 39.75 10.48 20.75
C GLU A 244 38.79 9.97 21.84
N LEU A 245 37.82 9.13 21.51
CA LEU A 245 36.94 8.47 22.48
C LEU A 245 37.72 7.63 23.50
N LYS A 246 38.82 6.99 23.08
CA LYS A 246 39.71 6.22 23.97
C LYS A 246 40.54 7.13 24.88
N LEU A 247 41.02 8.26 24.38
CA LEU A 247 41.72 9.29 25.17
C LEU A 247 40.78 9.90 26.21
N LEU A 248 39.61 10.38 25.79
CA LEU A 248 38.57 10.97 26.64
C LEU A 248 38.07 9.97 27.69
N LYS A 249 37.91 8.69 27.35
CA LYS A 249 37.63 7.64 28.34
C LYS A 249 38.75 7.53 29.38
N SER A 250 40.02 7.53 28.96
CA SER A 250 41.16 7.49 29.90
C SER A 250 41.23 8.74 30.80
N GLU A 251 40.78 9.89 30.32
CA GLU A 251 40.70 11.13 31.08
C GLU A 251 39.54 11.11 32.08
N LYS A 252 38.38 10.61 31.68
CA LYS A 252 37.24 10.36 32.59
C LYS A 252 37.61 9.37 33.70
N ASP A 253 38.39 8.34 33.38
CA ASP A 253 38.82 7.35 34.37
C ASP A 253 39.90 7.93 35.32
N LYS A 254 40.83 8.78 34.83
CA LYS A 254 41.78 9.55 35.67
C LYS A 254 41.07 10.55 36.60
N THR A 255 40.17 11.36 36.06
CA THR A 255 39.41 12.35 36.85
C THR A 255 38.51 11.68 37.88
N PHE A 256 37.97 10.48 37.58
CA PHE A 256 37.29 9.65 38.58
C PHE A 256 38.23 9.19 39.70
N THR A 257 39.48 8.78 39.40
CA THR A 257 40.45 8.43 40.46
C THR A 257 40.85 9.62 41.31
N GLU A 258 41.06 10.81 40.74
CA GLU A 258 41.35 12.04 41.51
C GLU A 258 40.14 12.49 42.35
N LEU A 259 38.91 12.40 41.81
CA LEU A 259 37.69 12.64 42.60
C LEU A 259 37.54 11.65 43.76
N SER A 260 37.87 10.37 43.55
CA SER A 260 37.88 9.38 44.64
C SER A 260 38.96 9.67 45.69
N LYS A 261 40.11 10.20 45.27
CA LYS A 261 41.20 10.62 46.16
C LYS A 261 40.80 11.85 46.99
N LEU A 262 40.29 12.90 46.34
CA LEU A 262 39.75 14.09 47.02
C LEU A 262 38.61 13.76 47.98
N ARG A 263 37.75 12.79 47.63
CA ARG A 263 36.68 12.29 48.53
C ARG A 263 37.25 11.57 49.76
N ASN A 264 38.37 10.86 49.63
CA ASN A 264 39.05 10.23 50.77
C ASN A 264 39.74 11.28 51.63
N GLU A 265 40.48 12.22 51.04
CA GLU A 265 41.10 13.36 51.74
C GLU A 265 40.05 14.19 52.50
N LEU A 266 38.87 14.44 51.89
CA LEU A 266 37.75 15.10 52.55
C LEU A 266 37.20 14.29 53.74
N ASN A 267 37.07 12.97 53.62
CA ASN A 267 36.66 12.11 54.73
C ASN A 267 37.69 12.14 55.88
N GLU A 268 38.99 12.12 55.57
CA GLU A 268 40.07 12.27 56.56
C GLU A 268 39.98 13.63 57.28
N LYS A 269 39.74 14.73 56.55
CA LYS A 269 39.51 16.04 57.17
C LYS A 269 38.23 16.09 58.00
N ILE A 270 37.15 15.40 57.62
CA ILE A 270 35.94 15.29 58.45
C ILE A 270 36.21 14.52 59.75
N VAL A 271 37.01 13.45 59.71
CA VAL A 271 37.44 12.72 60.92
C VAL A 271 38.32 13.59 61.80
N GLU A 272 39.28 14.33 61.22
CA GLU A 272 40.16 15.23 61.98
C GLU A 272 39.39 16.41 62.59
N ILE A 273 38.41 16.99 61.88
CA ILE A 273 37.52 18.03 62.45
C ILE A 273 36.74 17.47 63.64
N ARG A 274 36.20 16.24 63.56
CA ARG A 274 35.51 15.60 64.70
C ARG A 274 36.47 15.33 65.87
N ARG A 275 37.72 14.94 65.59
CA ARG A 275 38.76 14.75 66.61
C ARG A 275 39.06 16.08 67.32
N LEU A 276 39.27 17.15 66.56
CA LEU A 276 39.52 18.49 67.07
C LEU A 276 38.30 19.04 67.84
N GLN A 277 37.07 18.75 67.42
CA GLN A 277 35.86 19.12 68.18
C GLN A 277 35.78 18.43 69.54
N MET A 278 36.09 17.12 69.62
CA MET A 278 36.17 16.42 70.91
C MET A 278 37.30 16.95 71.80
N GLU A 279 38.45 17.30 71.21
CA GLU A 279 39.57 17.92 71.93
C GLU A 279 39.20 19.30 72.50
N LEU A 280 38.49 20.11 71.70
CA LEU A 280 38.05 21.45 72.10
C LEU A 280 37.00 21.37 73.20
N SER A 281 36.01 20.45 73.11
CA SER A 281 35.07 20.20 74.20
C SER A 281 35.77 19.72 75.48
N ARG A 282 36.81 18.88 75.38
CA ARG A 282 37.62 18.46 76.54
C ARG A 282 38.33 19.65 77.19
N GLN A 283 38.89 20.57 76.40
CA GLN A 283 39.49 21.80 76.92
C GLN A 283 38.44 22.77 77.50
N GLU A 284 37.24 22.81 76.95
CA GLU A 284 36.12 23.61 77.48
C GLU A 284 35.67 23.08 78.85
N ASP A 285 35.51 21.75 78.99
CA ASP A 285 35.25 21.08 80.28
C ASP A 285 36.39 21.31 81.29
N GLU A 286 37.67 21.21 80.88
CA GLU A 286 38.83 21.51 81.74
C GLU A 286 38.86 23.00 82.17
N SER A 287 38.46 23.92 81.29
CA SER A 287 38.39 25.36 81.60
C SER A 287 37.23 25.75 82.55
N ALA A 288 36.22 24.88 82.69
CA ALA A 288 35.15 25.09 83.66
C ALA A 288 35.65 24.90 85.10
N ASP A 289 36.56 23.96 85.34
CA ASP A 289 37.18 23.74 86.66
C ASP A 289 38.11 24.91 87.02
N ASP A 290 38.91 25.40 86.05
CA ASP A 290 39.68 26.65 86.17
C ASP A 290 38.78 27.85 86.52
N THR A 291 37.59 27.94 85.92
CA THR A 291 36.62 29.01 86.21
C THR A 291 36.17 28.98 87.68
N ASP A 292 36.04 27.81 88.29
CA ASP A 292 35.75 27.71 89.73
C ASP A 292 36.97 28.03 90.62
N THR A 293 38.20 27.79 90.16
CA THR A 293 39.39 28.34 90.85
C THR A 293 39.39 29.88 90.82
N VAL A 294 39.01 30.50 89.69
CA VAL A 294 38.89 31.96 89.56
C VAL A 294 37.76 32.50 90.44
N ASN A 295 36.61 31.82 90.52
CA ASN A 295 35.52 32.18 91.44
C ASN A 295 35.93 32.07 92.92
N ASN A 296 36.78 31.10 93.26
CA ASN A 296 37.35 30.95 94.61
C ASN A 296 38.36 32.05 94.93
N LEU A 297 39.29 32.36 94.02
CA LEU A 297 40.22 33.47 94.16
C LEU A 297 39.51 34.82 94.29
N LYS A 298 38.44 35.04 93.49
CA LYS A 298 37.60 36.24 93.60
C LYS A 298 36.94 36.38 94.98
N ARG A 299 36.40 35.29 95.54
CA ARG A 299 35.86 35.29 96.92
C ARG A 299 36.91 35.59 97.97
N VAL A 300 38.16 35.14 97.79
CA VAL A 300 39.29 35.49 98.68
C VAL A 300 39.67 36.96 98.56
N ILE A 301 39.73 37.52 97.34
CA ILE A 301 39.97 38.95 97.11
C ILE A 301 38.87 39.80 97.78
N GLU A 302 37.60 39.46 97.55
CA GLU A 302 36.45 40.15 98.18
C GLU A 302 36.44 40.04 99.72
N ALA A 303 37.13 39.07 100.32
CA ALA A 303 37.31 38.96 101.76
C ALA A 303 38.47 39.84 102.25
N LEU A 304 39.62 39.77 101.57
CA LEU A 304 40.80 40.58 101.86
C LEU A 304 40.55 42.09 101.69
N GLU A 305 39.73 42.49 100.71
CA GLU A 305 39.31 43.90 100.56
C GLU A 305 38.49 44.38 101.77
N LYS A 306 37.56 43.56 102.27
CA LYS A 306 36.75 43.88 103.46
C LYS A 306 37.65 44.00 104.70
N GLU A 307 38.55 43.05 104.91
CA GLU A 307 39.54 43.09 106.00
C GLU A 307 40.45 44.33 105.90
N ASN A 308 40.93 44.68 104.71
CA ASN A 308 41.73 45.88 104.49
C ASN A 308 40.94 47.17 104.78
N THR A 309 39.64 47.24 104.44
CA THR A 309 38.79 48.38 104.87
C THR A 309 38.59 48.43 106.38
N HIS A 310 38.48 47.29 107.08
CA HIS A 310 38.40 47.24 108.54
C HIS A 310 39.70 47.74 109.18
N LEU A 311 40.84 47.16 108.81
CA LEU A 311 42.17 47.55 109.30
C LEU A 311 42.46 49.03 109.01
N LYS A 312 41.96 49.59 107.90
CA LYS A 312 42.08 51.02 107.59
C LYS A 312 41.24 51.91 108.52
N MET A 313 40.06 51.47 108.95
CA MET A 313 39.27 52.19 109.97
C MET A 313 39.95 52.12 111.34
N GLU A 314 40.36 50.93 111.77
CA GLU A 314 41.08 50.70 113.03
C GLU A 314 42.41 51.49 113.09
N LYS A 315 43.16 51.52 111.98
CA LYS A 315 44.35 52.38 111.85
C LYS A 315 44.01 53.85 112.03
N ASN A 316 42.94 54.35 111.39
CA ASN A 316 42.55 55.76 111.52
C ASN A 316 42.16 56.11 112.96
N GLU A 317 41.47 55.22 113.66
CA GLU A 317 41.11 55.37 115.07
C GLU A 317 42.39 55.44 115.95
N LEU A 318 43.31 54.49 115.79
CA LEU A 318 44.62 54.50 116.45
C LEU A 318 45.45 55.75 116.11
N GLU A 319 45.41 56.24 114.87
CA GLU A 319 46.13 57.44 114.44
C GLU A 319 45.56 58.71 115.09
N THR A 320 44.23 58.80 115.28
CA THR A 320 43.64 59.88 116.10
C THR A 320 44.00 59.79 117.58
N ALA A 321 44.09 58.59 118.15
CA ALA A 321 44.54 58.39 119.53
C ALA A 321 46.02 58.81 119.69
N LEU A 322 46.89 58.44 118.74
CA LEU A 322 48.32 58.74 118.77
C LEU A 322 48.58 60.26 118.61
N GLU A 323 47.87 60.93 117.71
CA GLU A 323 47.99 62.38 117.53
C GLU A 323 47.36 63.18 118.70
N SER A 324 46.45 62.58 119.48
CA SER A 324 46.03 63.14 120.77
C SER A 324 47.15 63.09 121.80
N SER A 325 47.91 61.98 121.85
CA SER A 325 49.07 61.80 122.74
C SER A 325 50.25 62.70 122.37
N ARG A 326 50.44 62.99 121.07
CA ARG A 326 51.61 63.72 120.54
C ARG A 326 51.68 65.19 120.96
N LYS A 327 50.56 65.78 121.40
CA LYS A 327 50.48 67.19 121.81
C LYS A 327 50.95 67.47 123.24
N SER A 328 51.51 66.47 123.95
CA SER A 328 51.75 66.52 125.40
C SER A 328 53.18 66.87 125.84
N LEU A 329 54.20 66.76 124.99
CA LEU A 329 55.60 66.96 125.41
C LEU A 329 56.48 67.56 124.29
N ALA A 330 57.13 68.69 124.56
CA ALA A 330 57.85 69.48 123.55
C ALA A 330 59.25 69.94 124.00
N GLY A 331 60.27 69.54 123.24
CA GLY A 331 61.64 70.05 123.32
C GLY A 331 62.45 69.62 124.57
N LYS A 332 63.72 69.99 124.71
CA LYS A 332 64.63 70.74 123.81
C LYS A 332 66.08 70.56 124.28
N ILE A 333 67.06 70.96 123.46
CA ILE A 333 68.44 71.46 123.77
C ILE A 333 69.52 70.79 122.90
N ASP A 334 70.48 71.63 122.49
CA ASP A 334 71.58 71.41 121.54
C ASP A 334 72.96 71.52 122.27
N PRO A 335 74.11 71.26 121.61
CA PRO A 335 75.41 71.04 122.26
C PRO A 335 76.24 72.31 122.51
N ASP A 336 77.36 72.20 123.25
CA ASP A 336 78.59 72.98 122.94
C ASP A 336 79.89 72.53 123.67
N SER A 337 81.03 73.08 123.19
CA SER A 337 82.21 73.56 123.96
C SER A 337 83.59 72.82 123.97
N LEU A 338 84.55 73.48 123.30
CA LEU A 338 86.00 73.76 123.54
C LEU A 338 86.84 73.04 124.63
N GLY A 339 88.17 72.88 124.40
CA GLY A 339 89.14 72.53 125.46
C GLY A 339 90.65 72.40 125.13
N SER A 340 91.37 73.53 124.98
CA SER A 340 92.84 73.72 124.80
C SER A 340 93.87 72.66 125.32
N SER A 341 94.67 72.10 124.39
CA SER A 341 96.15 71.89 124.38
C SER A 341 96.96 71.83 125.70
N PRO A 342 97.85 70.82 125.84
CA PRO A 342 99.29 71.11 125.84
C PRO A 342 100.14 70.28 124.84
N ARG A 343 100.15 70.75 123.58
CA ARG A 343 101.31 70.88 122.68
C ARG A 343 102.47 69.85 122.79
N MET A 344 102.67 69.12 121.68
CA MET A 344 103.86 68.32 121.28
C MET A 344 103.78 66.80 121.45
N LYS A 345 103.52 66.21 122.64
CA LYS A 345 103.31 64.74 122.73
C LYS A 345 101.92 64.30 122.26
N GLU A 346 100.90 65.10 122.55
CA GLU A 346 99.58 64.97 121.92
C GLU A 346 99.65 65.30 120.42
N MET A 347 100.59 66.14 119.98
CA MET A 347 100.82 66.40 118.56
C MET A 347 101.42 65.18 117.87
N GLU A 348 102.35 64.46 118.50
CA GLU A 348 102.90 63.19 118.00
C GLU A 348 101.81 62.12 117.86
N LEU A 349 101.01 61.90 118.91
CA LEU A 349 99.92 60.92 118.90
C LEU A 349 98.77 61.33 117.99
N SER A 350 98.46 62.63 117.88
CA SER A 350 97.47 63.14 116.93
C SER A 350 98.00 63.11 115.49
N LEU A 351 99.31 63.25 115.26
CA LEU A 351 99.91 63.04 113.94
C LEU A 351 99.85 61.57 113.55
N GLN A 352 100.21 60.64 114.44
CA GLN A 352 100.05 59.20 114.19
C GLN A 352 98.59 58.79 113.99
N LYS A 353 97.66 59.39 114.75
CA LYS A 353 96.21 59.18 114.53
C LYS A 353 95.79 59.74 113.17
N MET A 354 96.10 61.01 112.86
CA MET A 354 95.78 61.62 111.57
C MET A 354 96.45 60.89 110.40
N GLU A 355 97.65 60.33 110.57
CA GLU A 355 98.34 59.51 109.57
C GLU A 355 97.64 58.16 109.39
N LYS A 356 97.15 57.54 110.47
CA LYS A 356 96.33 56.33 110.39
C LYS A 356 95.00 56.63 109.71
N ASP A 357 94.27 57.65 110.15
CA ASP A 357 92.99 58.08 109.61
C ASP A 357 93.13 58.51 108.12
N LEU A 358 94.27 59.10 107.74
CA LEU A 358 94.61 59.45 106.35
C LEU A 358 94.97 58.21 105.51
N LYS A 359 95.63 57.20 106.09
CA LYS A 359 95.83 55.90 105.42
C LYS A 359 94.51 55.15 105.27
N GLU A 360 93.65 55.14 106.29
CA GLU A 360 92.34 54.47 106.29
C GLU A 360 91.39 55.12 105.28
N THR A 361 91.37 56.46 105.19
CA THR A 361 90.65 57.18 104.12
C THR A 361 91.28 57.03 102.74
N CYS A 362 92.61 56.86 102.61
CA CYS A 362 93.23 56.45 101.33
C CYS A 362 92.81 55.03 100.92
N TYR A 363 92.76 54.06 101.85
CA TYR A 363 92.32 52.69 101.54
C TYR A 363 90.84 52.64 101.15
N GLU A 364 89.95 53.33 101.87
CA GLU A 364 88.53 53.40 101.50
C GLU A 364 88.30 54.21 100.22
N ARG A 365 89.11 55.26 99.94
CA ARG A 365 89.13 55.93 98.62
C ARG A 365 89.53 54.95 97.52
N ASP A 366 90.58 54.16 97.71
CA ASP A 366 91.09 53.26 96.67
C ASP A 366 90.13 52.09 96.41
N LYS A 367 89.47 51.60 97.46
CA LYS A 367 88.35 50.65 97.39
C LYS A 367 87.12 51.26 96.68
N ALA A 368 86.77 52.52 96.97
CA ALA A 368 85.72 53.23 96.26
C ALA A 368 86.07 53.47 94.77
N LEU A 369 87.34 53.72 94.44
CA LEU A 369 87.83 53.81 93.05
C LEU A 369 87.79 52.45 92.34
N GLN A 370 88.05 51.35 93.04
CA GLN A 370 87.91 50.00 92.50
C GLN A 370 86.44 49.66 92.21
N GLU A 371 85.51 49.91 93.14
CA GLU A 371 84.07 49.68 92.91
C GLU A 371 83.49 50.66 91.86
N LEU A 372 83.96 51.91 91.79
CA LEU A 372 83.64 52.84 90.69
C LEU A 372 84.10 52.29 89.33
N THR A 373 85.30 51.73 89.28
CA THR A 373 85.86 51.12 88.06
C THR A 373 85.05 49.89 87.65
N ARG A 374 84.68 49.04 88.62
CA ARG A 374 83.83 47.87 88.41
C ARG A 374 82.42 48.24 87.94
N LEU A 375 81.80 49.23 88.56
CA LEU A 375 80.47 49.71 88.18
C LEU A 375 80.50 50.34 86.78
N LYS A 376 81.55 51.11 86.44
CA LYS A 376 81.76 51.64 85.09
C LYS A 376 81.94 50.51 84.07
N GLN A 377 82.74 49.48 84.39
CA GLN A 377 82.95 48.33 83.52
C GLN A 377 81.63 47.57 83.27
N HIS A 378 80.87 47.26 84.32
CA HIS A 378 79.57 46.59 84.21
C HIS A 378 78.51 47.46 83.48
N LEU A 379 78.56 48.79 83.61
CA LEU A 379 77.73 49.68 82.80
C LEU A 379 78.12 49.65 81.33
N LEU A 380 79.42 49.64 81.01
CA LEU A 380 79.91 49.54 79.63
C LEU A 380 79.61 48.17 79.00
N GLU A 381 79.71 47.09 79.78
CA GLU A 381 79.32 45.73 79.39
C GLU A 381 77.83 45.68 79.06
N LYS A 382 76.96 46.27 79.90
CA LYS A 382 75.53 46.38 79.63
C LYS A 382 75.20 47.29 78.44
N GLU A 383 75.91 48.39 78.26
CA GLU A 383 75.78 49.26 77.09
C GLU A 383 76.15 48.51 75.80
N SER A 384 77.17 47.64 75.84
CA SER A 384 77.51 46.77 74.71
C SER A 384 76.51 45.62 74.50
N GLU A 385 75.98 44.99 75.56
CA GLU A 385 74.97 43.93 75.48
C GLU A 385 73.64 44.48 74.93
N GLU A 386 73.22 45.67 75.36
CA GLU A 386 72.05 46.37 74.84
C GLU A 386 72.26 46.85 73.39
N SER A 387 73.49 47.27 73.02
CA SER A 387 73.82 47.59 71.62
C SER A 387 73.81 46.37 70.71
N GLU A 388 74.42 45.25 71.13
CA GLU A 388 74.42 44.00 70.36
C GLU A 388 72.98 43.48 70.18
N LYS A 389 72.14 43.57 71.22
CA LYS A 389 70.72 43.26 71.11
C LYS A 389 69.97 44.21 70.16
N MET A 390 70.28 45.51 70.15
CA MET A 390 69.67 46.46 69.20
C MET A 390 70.06 46.15 67.75
N ASP A 391 71.29 45.69 67.51
CA ASP A 391 71.74 45.23 66.18
C ASP A 391 71.06 43.91 65.77
N GLU A 392 70.87 42.96 66.70
CA GLU A 392 70.08 41.73 66.47
C GLU A 392 68.60 42.03 66.18
N ASP A 393 67.94 42.86 67.00
CA ASP A 393 66.55 43.29 66.79
C ASP A 393 66.41 43.99 65.43
N SER A 394 67.37 44.85 65.06
CA SER A 394 67.39 45.55 63.77
C SER A 394 67.54 44.60 62.59
N LYS A 395 68.39 43.57 62.71
CA LYS A 395 68.56 42.52 61.71
C LYS A 395 67.28 41.69 61.53
N ILE A 396 66.61 41.32 62.62
CA ILE A 396 65.31 40.61 62.59
C ILE A 396 64.23 41.49 61.94
N ILE A 397 64.20 42.79 62.23
CA ILE A 397 63.26 43.74 61.60
C ILE A 397 63.49 43.82 60.08
N GLU A 398 64.73 43.82 59.60
CA GLU A 398 65.01 43.88 58.16
C GLU A 398 64.71 42.54 57.46
N GLU A 399 65.05 41.39 58.06
CA GLU A 399 64.65 40.08 57.54
C GLU A 399 63.12 39.93 57.43
N LEU A 400 62.36 40.49 58.39
CA LEU A 400 60.90 40.55 58.34
C LEU A 400 60.38 41.51 57.26
N ARG A 401 61.08 42.62 56.97
CA ARG A 401 60.75 43.55 55.87
C ARG A 401 60.97 42.89 54.50
N GLU A 402 62.14 42.28 54.28
CA GLU A 402 62.45 41.55 53.05
C GLU A 402 61.43 40.41 52.81
N SER A 403 61.09 39.66 53.86
CA SER A 403 60.07 38.61 53.79
C SER A 403 58.68 39.18 53.44
N ASN A 404 58.28 40.31 54.03
CA ASN A 404 56.99 40.93 53.73
C ASN A 404 56.94 41.51 52.31
N GLU A 405 58.03 42.09 51.80
CA GLU A 405 58.09 42.59 50.41
C GLU A 405 58.13 41.46 49.39
N TYR A 406 58.83 40.35 49.68
CA TYR A 406 58.76 39.13 48.88
C TYR A 406 57.33 38.57 48.82
N GLN A 407 56.62 38.51 49.96
CA GLN A 407 55.21 38.12 50.01
C GLN A 407 54.31 39.06 49.20
N ARG A 408 54.51 40.39 49.29
CA ARG A 408 53.79 41.39 48.48
C ARG A 408 54.03 41.19 46.99
N ALA A 409 55.28 40.99 46.58
CA ALA A 409 55.64 40.72 45.19
C ALA A 409 55.00 39.42 44.66
N GLN A 410 54.96 38.37 45.49
CA GLN A 410 54.31 37.10 45.16
C GLN A 410 52.78 37.25 45.04
N ILE A 411 52.12 37.96 45.97
CA ILE A 411 50.68 38.28 45.90
C ILE A 411 50.38 39.09 44.63
N ALA A 412 51.17 40.14 44.35
CA ALA A 412 51.01 40.97 43.15
C ALA A 412 51.28 40.19 41.85
N HIS A 413 52.09 39.13 41.88
CA HIS A 413 52.24 38.20 40.76
C HIS A 413 50.99 37.32 40.59
N PHE A 414 50.49 36.69 41.65
CA PHE A 414 49.28 35.87 41.60
C PHE A 414 48.04 36.68 41.19
N GLU A 415 47.89 37.92 41.66
CA GLU A 415 46.84 38.83 41.19
C GLU A 415 46.91 39.08 39.69
N LYS A 416 48.11 39.31 39.14
CA LYS A 416 48.30 39.54 37.70
C LYS A 416 48.03 38.27 36.88
N ALA A 417 48.39 37.10 37.41
CA ALA A 417 48.07 35.82 36.79
C ALA A 417 46.55 35.55 36.78
N LEU A 418 45.87 35.77 37.92
CA LEU A 418 44.42 35.63 38.04
C LEU A 418 43.67 36.62 37.14
N LYS A 419 44.10 37.88 37.08
CA LYS A 419 43.52 38.91 36.20
C LYS A 419 43.66 38.58 34.71
N ARG A 420 44.72 37.86 34.30
CA ARG A 420 44.83 37.29 32.95
C ARG A 420 43.90 36.11 32.77
N ALA A 421 43.96 35.11 33.65
CA ALA A 421 43.12 33.91 33.56
C ALA A 421 41.61 34.22 33.48
N MET A 422 41.13 35.25 34.19
CA MET A 422 39.73 35.72 34.05
C MET A 422 39.43 36.35 32.68
N ALA A 423 40.38 37.09 32.08
CA ALA A 423 40.23 37.66 30.74
C ALA A 423 40.26 36.57 29.68
N ASP A 424 41.23 35.65 29.77
CA ASP A 424 41.37 34.49 28.89
C ASP A 424 40.11 33.60 28.95
N GLN A 425 39.55 33.41 30.16
CA GLN A 425 38.30 32.66 30.36
C GLN A 425 37.07 33.36 29.74
N GLU A 426 36.97 34.69 29.84
CA GLU A 426 35.87 35.43 29.22
C GLU A 426 36.01 35.48 27.69
N GLU A 427 37.23 35.55 27.14
CA GLU A 427 37.49 35.41 25.70
C GLU A 427 37.04 34.03 25.19
N ILE A 428 37.45 32.94 25.86
CA ILE A 428 37.01 31.56 25.55
C ILE A 428 35.49 31.44 25.61
N LYS A 429 34.85 32.06 26.61
CA LYS A 429 33.38 32.07 26.76
C LYS A 429 32.68 32.84 25.64
N MET A 430 33.23 33.97 25.20
CA MET A 430 32.71 34.75 24.07
C MET A 430 32.91 34.01 22.74
N MET A 431 34.06 33.36 22.53
CA MET A 431 34.30 32.50 21.35
C MET A 431 33.35 31.30 21.33
N SER A 432 33.14 30.64 22.48
CA SER A 432 32.20 29.52 22.62
C SER A 432 30.77 29.97 22.31
N HIS A 433 30.31 31.10 22.85
CA HIS A 433 28.99 31.65 22.53
C HIS A 433 28.85 31.99 21.04
N HIS A 434 29.90 32.52 20.39
CA HIS A 434 29.88 32.80 18.96
C HIS A 434 29.75 31.53 18.11
N GLU A 435 30.52 30.47 18.42
CA GLU A 435 30.45 29.21 17.67
C GLU A 435 29.14 28.44 17.96
N ILE A 436 28.57 28.56 19.17
CA ILE A 436 27.22 28.06 19.49
C ILE A 436 26.15 28.81 18.68
N GLN A 437 26.24 30.13 18.56
CA GLN A 437 25.30 30.92 17.75
C GLN A 437 25.42 30.58 16.25
N LYS A 438 26.65 30.45 15.74
CA LYS A 438 26.94 30.08 14.35
C LYS A 438 26.50 28.66 14.01
N SER A 439 26.73 27.69 14.90
CA SER A 439 26.23 26.33 14.72
C SER A 439 24.70 26.27 14.78
N LYS A 440 24.06 27.04 15.68
CA LYS A 440 22.61 27.21 15.67
C LYS A 440 22.08 27.79 14.35
N GLU A 441 22.69 28.84 13.82
CA GLU A 441 22.32 29.42 12.52
C GLU A 441 22.43 28.37 11.39
N THR A 442 23.47 27.54 11.37
CA THR A 442 23.56 26.43 10.39
C THR A 442 22.51 25.34 10.60
N ILE A 443 22.05 25.10 11.84
CA ILE A 443 20.95 24.17 12.13
C ILE A 443 19.61 24.74 11.65
N ASP A 444 19.36 26.04 11.86
CA ASP A 444 18.14 26.71 11.43
C ASP A 444 18.06 26.77 9.88
N ASP A 445 19.18 27.00 9.18
CA ASP A 445 19.24 26.90 7.71
C ASP A 445 19.05 25.45 7.21
N LEU A 446 19.66 24.44 7.85
CA LEU A 446 19.45 23.03 7.49
C LEU A 446 18.01 22.57 7.73
N ASN A 447 17.37 23.03 8.82
CA ASN A 447 15.95 22.75 9.10
C ASN A 447 15.04 23.38 8.05
N LYS A 448 15.37 24.57 7.55
CA LYS A 448 14.66 25.24 6.46
C LYS A 448 14.81 24.51 5.13
N GLU A 449 16.01 24.04 4.79
CA GLU A 449 16.20 23.20 3.59
C GLU A 449 15.51 21.84 3.72
N LEU A 450 15.48 21.24 4.93
CA LEU A 450 14.69 20.03 5.19
C LEU A 450 13.19 20.28 5.01
N ALA A 451 12.65 21.41 5.48
CA ALA A 451 11.26 21.79 5.26
C ALA A 451 10.95 22.03 3.76
N ASN A 452 11.86 22.66 3.02
CA ASN A 452 11.77 22.81 1.56
C ASN A 452 11.74 21.45 0.85
N CYS A 453 12.57 20.50 1.28
CA CYS A 453 12.59 19.12 0.76
C CYS A 453 11.27 18.40 1.06
N ILE A 454 10.77 18.46 2.29
CA ILE A 454 9.51 17.82 2.70
C ILE A 454 8.31 18.41 1.92
N GLY A 455 8.23 19.73 1.77
CA GLY A 455 7.19 20.38 0.97
C GLY A 455 7.25 19.99 -0.52
N THR A 456 8.46 19.81 -1.07
CA THR A 456 8.66 19.32 -2.43
C THR A 456 8.21 17.85 -2.58
N ILE A 457 8.50 17.01 -1.58
CA ILE A 457 8.06 15.60 -1.55
C ILE A 457 6.53 15.52 -1.49
N GLU A 458 5.86 16.28 -0.63
CA GLU A 458 4.39 16.23 -0.54
C GLU A 458 3.71 16.80 -1.79
N ALA A 459 4.28 17.83 -2.42
CA ALA A 459 3.82 18.27 -3.75
C ALA A 459 3.88 17.12 -4.78
N LYS A 460 4.95 16.30 -4.75
CA LYS A 460 5.05 15.10 -5.61
C LYS A 460 4.14 13.95 -5.19
N ASN A 461 3.84 13.79 -3.90
CA ASN A 461 2.82 12.84 -3.44
C ASN A 461 1.42 13.23 -3.96
N ILE A 462 1.10 14.52 -3.98
CA ILE A 462 -0.15 15.05 -4.54
C ILE A 462 -0.19 14.84 -6.07
N GLU A 463 0.89 15.14 -6.80
CA GLU A 463 0.99 14.83 -8.24
C GLU A 463 0.78 13.34 -8.52
N LEU A 464 1.42 12.44 -7.76
CA LEU A 464 1.28 11.00 -7.92
C LEU A 464 -0.14 10.51 -7.60
N ARG A 465 -0.78 11.03 -6.54
CA ARG A 465 -2.18 10.73 -6.19
C ARG A 465 -3.15 11.18 -7.29
N ASN A 466 -2.91 12.35 -7.89
CA ASN A 466 -3.70 12.86 -9.01
C ASN A 466 -3.50 11.99 -10.27
N LEU A 467 -2.27 11.58 -10.58
CA LEU A 467 -1.98 10.69 -11.70
C LEU A 467 -2.58 9.28 -11.51
N GLN A 468 -2.54 8.73 -10.29
CA GLN A 468 -3.22 7.48 -9.95
C GLN A 468 -4.74 7.59 -10.12
N THR A 469 -5.33 8.71 -9.72
CA THR A 469 -6.77 8.98 -9.89
C THR A 469 -7.14 9.06 -11.37
N ALA A 470 -6.36 9.78 -12.17
CA ALA A 470 -6.57 9.87 -13.62
C ALA A 470 -6.39 8.52 -14.33
N LEU A 471 -5.40 7.70 -13.93
CA LEU A 471 -5.24 6.33 -14.44
C LEU A 471 -6.43 5.45 -14.08
N GLY A 472 -6.96 5.54 -12.86
CA GLY A 472 -8.20 4.85 -12.46
C GLY A 472 -9.40 5.25 -13.32
N GLN A 473 -9.54 6.54 -13.62
CA GLN A 473 -10.57 7.05 -14.54
C GLN A 473 -10.39 6.50 -15.97
N TYR A 474 -9.16 6.47 -16.51
CA TYR A 474 -8.90 5.88 -17.82
C TYR A 474 -9.19 4.38 -17.87
N TYR A 475 -8.92 3.61 -16.81
CA TYR A 475 -9.30 2.19 -16.78
C TYR A 475 -10.82 2.01 -16.78
N ALA A 476 -11.57 2.80 -16.02
CA ALA A 476 -13.03 2.78 -16.03
C ALA A 476 -13.61 3.22 -17.40
N GLU A 477 -13.01 4.21 -18.06
CA GLU A 477 -13.42 4.63 -19.41
C GLU A 477 -13.11 3.56 -20.47
N ILE A 478 -11.97 2.86 -20.36
CA ILE A 478 -11.63 1.72 -21.24
C ILE A 478 -12.63 0.58 -21.05
N GLU A 479 -12.99 0.23 -19.81
CA GLU A 479 -13.98 -0.81 -19.52
C GLU A 479 -15.36 -0.42 -20.05
N ALA A 480 -15.84 0.79 -19.77
CA ALA A 480 -17.10 1.31 -20.29
C ALA A 480 -17.14 1.32 -21.83
N LYS A 481 -16.02 1.71 -22.48
CA LYS A 481 -15.86 1.66 -23.93
C LYS A 481 -15.92 0.23 -24.46
N GLU A 482 -15.31 -0.75 -23.79
CA GLU A 482 -15.40 -2.15 -24.21
C GLU A 482 -16.83 -2.69 -24.05
N HIS A 483 -17.54 -2.33 -22.98
CA HIS A 483 -18.96 -2.65 -22.82
C HIS A 483 -19.83 -2.07 -23.95
N LEU A 484 -19.58 -0.82 -24.36
CA LEU A 484 -20.25 -0.20 -25.51
C LEU A 484 -19.87 -0.88 -26.84
N GLU A 485 -18.61 -1.26 -27.05
CA GLU A 485 -18.17 -1.98 -28.26
C GLU A 485 -18.79 -3.38 -28.37
N ARG A 486 -18.89 -4.11 -27.24
CA ARG A 486 -19.60 -5.40 -27.17
C ARG A 486 -21.09 -5.24 -27.48
N GLY A 487 -21.76 -4.25 -26.89
CA GLY A 487 -23.18 -3.94 -27.17
C GLY A 487 -23.43 -3.53 -28.62
N LEU A 488 -22.53 -2.75 -29.21
CA LEU A 488 -22.60 -2.32 -30.61
C LEU A 488 -22.34 -3.49 -31.57
N ALA A 489 -21.47 -4.44 -31.21
CA ALA A 489 -21.29 -5.68 -31.96
C ALA A 489 -22.57 -6.54 -31.98
N LEU A 490 -23.22 -6.73 -30.82
CA LEU A 490 -24.51 -7.44 -30.73
C LEU A 490 -25.61 -6.75 -31.55
N ALA A 491 -25.73 -5.41 -31.44
CA ALA A 491 -26.70 -4.65 -32.23
C ALA A 491 -26.46 -4.75 -33.76
N ARG A 492 -25.19 -4.90 -34.19
CA ARG A 492 -24.85 -5.20 -35.59
C ARG A 492 -25.25 -6.60 -36.01
N GLU A 493 -25.06 -7.60 -35.15
CA GLU A 493 -25.47 -8.99 -35.41
C GLU A 493 -26.99 -9.13 -35.47
N GLU A 494 -27.73 -8.45 -34.58
CA GLU A 494 -29.18 -8.39 -34.65
C GLU A 494 -29.65 -7.68 -35.92
N ALA A 495 -28.99 -6.59 -36.34
CA ALA A 495 -29.32 -5.89 -37.58
C ALA A 495 -29.04 -6.75 -38.83
N THR A 496 -27.95 -7.52 -38.89
CA THR A 496 -27.70 -8.44 -40.02
C THR A 496 -28.66 -9.62 -40.01
N ARG A 497 -29.00 -10.17 -38.82
CA ARG A 497 -30.02 -11.22 -38.66
C ARG A 497 -31.40 -10.76 -39.13
N LEU A 498 -31.82 -9.56 -38.75
CA LEU A 498 -33.10 -8.98 -39.18
C LEU A 498 -33.09 -8.63 -40.68
N SER A 499 -31.98 -8.16 -41.22
CA SER A 499 -31.80 -7.92 -42.66
C SER A 499 -31.87 -9.23 -43.48
N GLY A 500 -31.32 -10.34 -42.94
CA GLY A 500 -31.47 -11.68 -43.52
C GLY A 500 -32.94 -12.11 -43.56
N LEU A 501 -33.62 -12.09 -42.41
CA LEU A 501 -35.05 -12.45 -42.32
C LEU A 501 -35.95 -11.59 -43.21
N LEU A 502 -35.64 -10.30 -43.37
CA LEU A 502 -36.35 -9.41 -44.30
C LEU A 502 -36.14 -9.84 -45.75
N LYS A 503 -34.90 -10.13 -46.16
CA LYS A 503 -34.59 -10.62 -47.51
C LYS A 503 -35.25 -11.96 -47.80
N ASP A 504 -35.27 -12.88 -46.83
CA ASP A 504 -35.92 -14.19 -46.99
C ASP A 504 -37.44 -14.03 -47.13
N ALA A 505 -38.05 -13.10 -46.39
CA ALA A 505 -39.46 -12.74 -46.53
C ALA A 505 -39.78 -12.09 -47.89
N ASP A 506 -38.92 -11.20 -48.41
CA ASP A 506 -39.05 -10.62 -49.74
C ASP A 506 -38.93 -11.68 -50.86
N GLU A 507 -38.00 -12.64 -50.72
CA GLU A 507 -37.86 -13.76 -51.67
C GLU A 507 -39.09 -14.69 -51.64
N HIS A 508 -39.65 -14.98 -50.47
CA HIS A 508 -40.93 -15.69 -50.34
C HIS A 508 -42.11 -14.91 -50.92
N ALA A 509 -42.18 -13.59 -50.72
CA ALA A 509 -43.24 -12.74 -51.28
C ALA A 509 -43.20 -12.72 -52.82
N GLU A 510 -42.00 -12.59 -53.41
CA GLU A 510 -41.83 -12.66 -54.86
C GLU A 510 -42.06 -14.08 -55.43
N LEU A 511 -41.78 -15.15 -54.68
CA LEU A 511 -42.17 -16.52 -55.06
C LEU A 511 -43.70 -16.66 -55.11
N SER A 512 -44.41 -16.30 -54.04
CA SER A 512 -45.88 -16.38 -53.99
C SER A 512 -46.56 -15.49 -55.04
N LYS A 513 -45.95 -14.34 -55.37
CA LYS A 513 -46.36 -13.49 -56.49
C LYS A 513 -46.20 -14.18 -57.85
N ARG A 514 -45.07 -14.84 -58.12
CA ARG A 514 -44.86 -15.62 -59.37
C ARG A 514 -45.86 -16.78 -59.48
N GLU A 515 -46.12 -17.51 -58.38
CA GLU A 515 -47.14 -18.56 -58.33
C GLU A 515 -48.53 -18.00 -58.65
N LYS A 516 -48.89 -16.85 -58.08
CA LYS A 516 -50.14 -16.15 -58.37
C LYS A 516 -50.24 -15.70 -59.83
N GLU A 517 -49.16 -15.18 -60.41
CA GLU A 517 -49.07 -14.81 -61.83
C GLU A 517 -49.22 -16.05 -62.74
N GLU A 518 -48.62 -17.19 -62.39
CA GLU A 518 -48.79 -18.45 -63.11
C GLU A 518 -50.21 -19.01 -63.01
N ILE A 519 -50.85 -18.93 -61.82
CA ILE A 519 -52.24 -19.31 -61.60
C ILE A 519 -53.18 -18.42 -62.45
N LEU A 520 -52.92 -17.12 -62.53
CA LEU A 520 -53.68 -16.19 -63.38
C LEU A 520 -53.49 -16.49 -64.87
N ALA A 521 -52.28 -16.86 -65.31
CA ALA A 521 -52.02 -17.29 -66.69
C ALA A 521 -52.74 -18.60 -67.04
N LYS A 522 -52.70 -19.59 -66.15
CA LYS A 522 -53.46 -20.86 -66.24
C LYS A 522 -54.97 -20.60 -66.28
N LEU A 523 -55.48 -19.72 -65.42
CA LEU A 523 -56.88 -19.31 -65.40
C LEU A 523 -57.27 -18.73 -66.76
N SER A 524 -56.55 -17.72 -67.27
CA SER A 524 -56.81 -17.11 -68.59
C SER A 524 -56.76 -18.11 -69.75
N GLN A 525 -55.88 -19.12 -69.68
CA GLN A 525 -55.86 -20.21 -70.66
C GLN A 525 -57.14 -21.07 -70.58
N THR A 526 -57.58 -21.44 -69.38
CA THR A 526 -58.82 -22.22 -69.20
C THR A 526 -60.07 -21.43 -69.58
N GLU A 527 -60.14 -20.14 -69.25
CA GLU A 527 -61.22 -19.24 -69.66
C GLU A 527 -61.33 -19.16 -71.19
N ARG A 528 -60.19 -19.05 -71.89
CA ARG A 528 -60.13 -19.07 -73.36
C ARG A 528 -60.62 -20.40 -73.93
N ALA A 529 -60.15 -21.52 -73.39
CA ALA A 529 -60.58 -22.86 -73.82
C ALA A 529 -62.09 -23.09 -73.57
N VAL A 530 -62.64 -22.54 -72.48
CA VAL A 530 -64.08 -22.55 -72.17
C VAL A 530 -64.86 -21.63 -73.11
N ALA A 531 -64.35 -20.44 -73.45
CA ALA A 531 -64.97 -19.54 -74.41
C ALA A 531 -65.04 -20.15 -75.82
N GLU A 532 -63.95 -20.75 -76.28
CA GLU A 532 -63.94 -21.54 -77.52
C GLU A 532 -64.88 -22.76 -77.43
N GLY A 533 -64.93 -23.43 -76.27
CA GLY A 533 -65.84 -24.53 -76.02
C GLY A 533 -67.31 -24.12 -76.19
N LYS A 534 -67.70 -22.99 -75.60
CA LYS A 534 -69.02 -22.36 -75.77
C LYS A 534 -69.29 -22.00 -77.23
N ALA A 535 -68.32 -21.42 -77.94
CA ALA A 535 -68.46 -21.11 -79.37
C ALA A 535 -68.64 -22.37 -80.25
N ARG A 536 -67.92 -23.46 -79.93
CA ARG A 536 -68.11 -24.78 -80.58
C ARG A 536 -69.50 -25.36 -80.29
N VAL A 537 -70.01 -25.23 -79.07
CA VAL A 537 -71.37 -25.67 -78.69
C VAL A 537 -72.43 -24.87 -79.46
N ILE A 538 -72.36 -23.53 -79.45
CA ILE A 538 -73.32 -22.67 -80.18
C ILE A 538 -73.36 -23.02 -81.67
N LYS A 539 -72.21 -23.25 -82.31
CA LYS A 539 -72.17 -23.69 -83.70
C LYS A 539 -72.83 -25.06 -83.90
N LEU A 540 -72.60 -26.02 -83.01
CA LEU A 540 -73.25 -27.33 -83.06
C LEU A 540 -74.76 -27.24 -82.81
N GLU A 541 -75.22 -26.33 -81.95
CA GLU A 541 -76.65 -26.04 -81.73
C GLU A 541 -77.30 -25.43 -82.96
N GLU A 542 -76.64 -24.47 -83.62
CA GLU A 542 -77.08 -23.93 -84.90
C GLU A 542 -77.18 -25.03 -85.98
N ASP A 543 -76.15 -25.86 -86.12
CA ASP A 543 -76.09 -26.91 -87.12
C ASP A 543 -77.10 -28.04 -86.83
N ASN A 544 -77.34 -28.38 -85.56
CA ASN A 544 -78.44 -29.25 -85.13
C ASN A 544 -79.80 -28.60 -85.46
N GLY A 545 -79.95 -27.30 -85.25
CA GLY A 545 -81.13 -26.52 -85.64
C GLY A 545 -81.33 -26.43 -87.16
N LYS A 546 -80.27 -26.47 -87.98
CA LYS A 546 -80.34 -26.59 -89.45
C LYS A 546 -80.83 -27.98 -89.83
N LEU A 547 -80.27 -29.04 -89.23
CA LEU A 547 -80.65 -30.44 -89.45
C LEU A 547 -82.10 -30.75 -89.02
N ARG A 548 -82.57 -30.18 -87.90
CA ARG A 548 -83.98 -30.31 -87.47
C ARG A 548 -84.93 -29.70 -88.50
N ARG A 549 -84.65 -28.49 -88.99
CA ARG A 549 -85.46 -27.84 -90.03
C ARG A 549 -85.47 -28.60 -91.36
N THR A 550 -84.36 -29.21 -91.78
CA THR A 550 -84.37 -30.06 -93.00
C THR A 550 -85.08 -31.39 -92.78
N LEU A 551 -85.00 -31.97 -91.59
CA LEU A 551 -85.79 -33.15 -91.21
C LEU A 551 -87.30 -32.82 -91.20
N GLU A 552 -87.71 -31.76 -90.52
CA GLU A 552 -89.09 -31.25 -90.50
C GLU A 552 -89.61 -30.98 -91.90
N HIS A 553 -88.82 -30.34 -92.77
CA HIS A 553 -89.19 -30.10 -94.16
C HIS A 553 -89.32 -31.39 -94.98
N SER A 554 -88.41 -32.35 -94.81
CA SER A 554 -88.50 -33.65 -95.51
C SER A 554 -89.66 -34.52 -95.02
N MET A 555 -89.98 -34.49 -93.72
CA MET A 555 -91.14 -35.17 -93.15
C MET A 555 -92.45 -34.50 -93.57
N THR A 556 -92.49 -33.17 -93.65
CA THR A 556 -93.62 -32.42 -94.23
C THR A 556 -93.83 -32.80 -95.70
N ARG A 557 -92.75 -32.96 -96.48
CA ARG A 557 -92.81 -33.45 -97.87
C ARG A 557 -93.31 -34.90 -97.96
N LEU A 558 -92.85 -35.78 -97.07
CA LEU A 558 -93.28 -37.18 -97.02
C LEU A 558 -94.78 -37.29 -96.70
N ASN A 559 -95.24 -36.63 -95.63
CA ASN A 559 -96.65 -36.63 -95.22
C ASN A 559 -97.55 -36.06 -96.32
N ARG A 560 -97.09 -35.04 -97.04
CA ARG A 560 -97.82 -34.48 -98.20
C ARG A 560 -97.86 -35.44 -99.40
N MET A 561 -96.90 -36.37 -99.52
CA MET A 561 -96.89 -37.39 -100.57
C MET A 561 -97.64 -38.67 -100.20
N SER A 562 -97.86 -38.96 -98.91
CA SER A 562 -98.59 -40.14 -98.46
C SER A 562 -100.11 -39.92 -98.28
N MET A 563 -100.60 -38.68 -98.30
CA MET A 563 -102.04 -38.40 -98.19
C MET A 563 -102.83 -38.71 -99.49
N ASP A 564 -102.17 -38.73 -100.65
CA ASP A 564 -102.85 -38.83 -101.96
C ASP A 564 -103.00 -40.29 -102.47
N SER A 565 -102.41 -41.30 -101.81
CA SER A 565 -102.37 -42.68 -102.32
C SER A 565 -103.48 -43.62 -101.84
N ASP A 566 -104.02 -43.40 -100.63
CA ASP A 566 -104.60 -44.49 -99.84
C ASP A 566 -106.12 -44.73 -100.06
N TYR A 567 -106.78 -43.97 -100.93
CA TYR A 567 -108.25 -43.95 -101.06
C TYR A 567 -108.81 -44.37 -102.44
N LEU A 568 -107.99 -44.82 -103.40
CA LEU A 568 -108.43 -45.08 -104.78
C LEU A 568 -108.06 -46.49 -105.30
N VAL A 569 -108.91 -47.48 -105.00
CA VAL A 569 -108.87 -48.79 -105.69
C VAL A 569 -109.48 -48.65 -107.10
N ASP A 570 -108.77 -49.09 -108.14
CA ASP A 570 -109.27 -48.98 -109.52
C ASP A 570 -110.61 -49.75 -109.70
N ARG A 571 -111.66 -49.00 -110.04
CA ARG A 571 -113.00 -49.48 -110.35
C ARG A 571 -113.01 -50.64 -111.35
N ARG A 572 -112.03 -50.72 -112.27
CA ARG A 572 -111.88 -51.84 -113.22
C ARG A 572 -111.58 -53.17 -112.52
N ILE A 573 -110.78 -53.16 -111.46
CA ILE A 573 -110.46 -54.35 -110.65
C ILE A 573 -111.72 -54.81 -109.91
N VAL A 574 -112.43 -53.87 -109.28
CA VAL A 574 -113.70 -54.14 -108.56
C VAL A 574 -114.76 -54.76 -109.47
N ILE A 575 -114.98 -54.17 -110.66
CA ILE A 575 -115.93 -54.71 -111.65
C ILE A 575 -115.51 -56.12 -112.09
N LYS A 576 -114.22 -56.35 -112.36
CA LYS A 576 -113.72 -57.64 -112.84
C LYS A 576 -113.91 -58.75 -111.79
N LEU A 577 -113.72 -58.45 -110.50
CA LEU A 577 -113.97 -59.37 -109.39
C LEU A 577 -115.47 -59.72 -109.25
N LEU A 578 -116.35 -58.73 -109.31
CA LEU A 578 -117.81 -58.95 -109.31
C LEU A 578 -118.26 -59.84 -110.48
N VAL A 579 -117.73 -59.60 -111.69
CA VAL A 579 -118.03 -60.41 -112.87
C VAL A 579 -117.52 -61.84 -112.72
N THR A 580 -116.30 -62.07 -112.21
CA THR A 580 -115.80 -63.44 -112.01
C THR A 580 -116.50 -64.19 -110.87
N TYR A 581 -117.06 -63.50 -109.88
CA TYR A 581 -117.87 -64.12 -108.82
C TYR A 581 -119.18 -64.70 -109.39
N PHE A 582 -119.92 -63.92 -110.19
CA PHE A 582 -121.16 -64.40 -110.83
C PHE A 582 -120.89 -65.44 -111.93
N GLN A 583 -119.83 -65.29 -112.73
CA GLN A 583 -119.51 -66.23 -113.83
C GLN A 583 -119.05 -67.62 -113.35
N ARG A 584 -118.61 -67.77 -112.10
CA ARG A 584 -118.09 -69.05 -111.55
C ARG A 584 -118.97 -69.63 -110.45
N ASN A 585 -120.29 -69.62 -110.66
CA ASN A 585 -121.29 -70.19 -109.74
C ASN A 585 -121.03 -69.86 -108.26
N HIS A 586 -120.78 -68.57 -107.96
CA HIS A 586 -120.55 -68.06 -106.60
C HIS A 586 -119.33 -68.68 -105.88
N ASN A 587 -118.20 -68.90 -106.59
CA ASN A 587 -116.97 -69.38 -105.96
C ASN A 587 -116.53 -68.47 -104.79
N LYS A 588 -116.42 -69.07 -103.60
CA LYS A 588 -116.02 -68.45 -102.33
C LYS A 588 -114.63 -67.78 -102.37
N GLU A 589 -113.69 -68.30 -103.16
CA GLU A 589 -112.34 -67.75 -103.29
C GLU A 589 -112.35 -66.33 -103.89
N VAL A 590 -113.25 -66.08 -104.85
CA VAL A 590 -113.40 -64.75 -105.46
C VAL A 590 -114.04 -63.78 -104.47
N LEU A 591 -114.96 -64.27 -103.62
CA LEU A 591 -115.61 -63.47 -102.59
C LEU A 591 -114.63 -63.11 -101.45
N ASP A 592 -113.77 -64.04 -101.02
CA ASP A 592 -112.68 -63.78 -100.07
C ASP A 592 -111.64 -62.78 -100.64
N LEU A 593 -111.29 -62.90 -101.93
CA LEU A 593 -110.43 -61.92 -102.59
C LEU A 593 -111.09 -60.54 -102.69
N MET A 594 -112.39 -60.46 -102.96
CA MET A 594 -113.16 -59.20 -102.90
C MET A 594 -113.14 -58.59 -101.49
N VAL A 595 -113.45 -59.38 -100.46
CA VAL A 595 -113.41 -58.95 -99.05
C VAL A 595 -112.05 -58.33 -98.69
N ARG A 596 -110.96 -58.95 -99.15
CA ARG A 596 -109.58 -58.50 -98.89
C ARG A 596 -109.18 -57.27 -99.72
N MET A 597 -109.61 -57.15 -100.97
CA MET A 597 -109.25 -56.02 -101.85
C MET A 597 -110.16 -54.79 -101.71
N LEU A 598 -111.41 -54.96 -101.29
CA LEU A 598 -112.34 -53.85 -101.05
C LEU A 598 -112.41 -53.42 -99.57
N GLY A 599 -111.69 -54.12 -98.67
CA GLY A 599 -111.63 -53.75 -97.25
C GLY A 599 -112.96 -53.88 -96.53
N PHE A 600 -113.75 -54.93 -96.82
CA PHE A 600 -115.04 -55.15 -96.15
C PHE A 600 -114.84 -55.23 -94.63
N SER A 601 -115.76 -54.63 -93.86
CA SER A 601 -115.74 -54.72 -92.39
C SER A 601 -116.13 -56.12 -91.92
N ASP A 602 -115.87 -56.46 -90.66
CA ASP A 602 -116.21 -57.79 -90.14
C ASP A 602 -117.73 -58.02 -90.02
N GLU A 603 -118.52 -56.95 -89.90
CA GLU A 603 -119.98 -56.97 -89.99
C GLU A 603 -120.48 -57.30 -91.41
N ASP A 604 -119.81 -56.77 -92.45
CA ASP A 604 -120.14 -57.11 -93.84
C ASP A 604 -119.71 -58.54 -94.21
N LYS A 605 -118.57 -59.01 -93.67
CA LYS A 605 -118.15 -60.43 -93.77
C LYS A 605 -119.19 -61.37 -93.15
N GLN A 606 -119.78 -61.00 -92.01
CA GLN A 606 -120.90 -61.74 -91.41
C GLN A 606 -122.14 -61.73 -92.31
N ARG A 607 -122.51 -60.59 -92.91
CA ARG A 607 -123.67 -60.48 -93.81
C ARG A 607 -123.58 -61.36 -95.08
N ILE A 608 -122.37 -61.66 -95.54
CA ILE A 608 -122.13 -62.52 -96.73
C ILE A 608 -121.77 -63.98 -96.40
N GLY A 609 -121.91 -64.41 -95.14
CA GLY A 609 -121.84 -65.82 -94.75
C GLY A 609 -120.45 -66.47 -94.73
N ILE A 610 -119.36 -65.70 -94.75
CA ILE A 610 -117.99 -66.22 -94.57
C ILE A 610 -117.71 -66.33 -93.06
N ALA A 611 -118.25 -67.37 -92.43
CA ALA A 611 -118.13 -67.59 -90.99
C ALA A 611 -116.83 -68.32 -90.58
N GLN A 612 -116.20 -67.83 -89.51
CA GLN A 612 -115.51 -68.58 -88.43
C GLN A 612 -114.63 -69.81 -88.81
N GLN A 613 -113.30 -69.67 -88.82
CA GLN A 613 -112.33 -70.74 -88.43
C GLN A 613 -110.84 -70.29 -88.40
N GLY A 614 -110.04 -70.80 -87.44
CA GLY A 614 -108.55 -70.74 -87.39
C GLY A 614 -107.92 -69.41 -86.91
N THR A 615 -106.96 -69.26 -85.98
CA THR A 615 -105.98 -70.08 -85.22
C THR A 615 -104.51 -70.09 -85.74
N GLY A 616 -103.60 -69.42 -85.00
CA GLY A 616 -102.11 -69.46 -85.12
C GLY A 616 -101.48 -68.24 -84.40
N LYS A 617 -100.47 -68.29 -83.50
CA LYS A 617 -99.10 -68.86 -83.49
C LYS A 617 -98.13 -68.16 -84.48
N GLY A 618 -96.93 -67.67 -84.11
CA GLY A 618 -96.32 -67.43 -82.78
C GLY A 618 -94.76 -67.42 -82.77
N VAL A 619 -94.17 -66.97 -81.65
CA VAL A 619 -92.81 -67.30 -81.11
C VAL A 619 -91.51 -66.93 -81.88
N VAL A 620 -90.69 -66.06 -81.28
CA VAL A 620 -89.25 -66.25 -80.86
C VAL A 620 -88.92 -65.13 -79.85
N ARG A 621 -88.23 -65.28 -78.71
CA ARG A 621 -87.22 -66.20 -78.13
C ARG A 621 -85.73 -65.83 -78.33
N GLY A 622 -85.35 -64.67 -77.78
CA GLY A 622 -84.26 -64.48 -76.80
C GLY A 622 -82.78 -64.70 -77.17
N VAL A 623 -81.90 -63.81 -76.68
CA VAL A 623 -80.44 -63.99 -76.55
C VAL A 623 -79.96 -63.36 -75.22
N LEU A 624 -78.86 -63.88 -74.66
CA LEU A 624 -78.15 -63.30 -73.51
C LEU A 624 -77.38 -62.02 -73.88
N GLY A 625 -77.35 -61.05 -72.96
CA GLY A 625 -76.17 -60.22 -72.67
C GLY A 625 -75.76 -59.11 -73.66
N LEU A 626 -75.48 -57.92 -73.11
CA LEU A 626 -74.65 -56.91 -73.76
C LEU A 626 -73.73 -56.24 -72.70
N PRO A 627 -72.40 -56.49 -72.73
CA PRO A 627 -71.44 -55.87 -71.82
C PRO A 627 -70.88 -54.54 -72.39
N GLY A 628 -70.14 -53.77 -71.58
CA GLY A 628 -69.53 -52.53 -72.08
C GLY A 628 -68.62 -51.75 -71.10
N ARG A 629 -67.43 -52.28 -70.77
CA ARG A 629 -66.34 -51.48 -70.16
C ARG A 629 -64.95 -51.87 -70.70
N PHE A 630 -64.65 -51.43 -71.92
CA PHE A 630 -63.31 -51.33 -72.51
C PHE A 630 -63.25 -49.97 -73.26
N VAL A 631 -62.20 -49.14 -73.23
CA VAL A 631 -60.74 -49.35 -73.34
C VAL A 631 -60.30 -49.77 -74.76
N GLY A 632 -59.51 -48.90 -75.43
CA GLY A 632 -58.81 -49.22 -76.68
C GLY A 632 -58.74 -48.06 -77.69
N GLY A 633 -57.56 -47.48 -77.92
CA GLY A 633 -57.33 -46.37 -78.85
C GLY A 633 -56.17 -45.44 -78.45
N ILE A 634 -54.91 -45.88 -78.29
CA ILE A 634 -53.90 -46.24 -79.33
C ILE A 634 -53.35 -45.00 -80.08
N LEU A 635 -52.04 -44.76 -80.28
CA LEU A 635 -50.78 -45.33 -79.72
C LEU A 635 -49.54 -44.53 -80.20
N GLY A 636 -48.45 -44.50 -79.41
CA GLY A 636 -47.07 -44.17 -79.83
C GLY A 636 -46.62 -42.71 -79.60
N GLY A 637 -45.44 -42.38 -79.04
CA GLY A 637 -44.26 -43.18 -78.62
C GLY A 637 -43.06 -42.97 -79.56
N GLY A 638 -41.79 -42.83 -79.13
CA GLY A 638 -41.12 -42.85 -77.81
C GLY A 638 -39.59 -42.69 -78.04
N SER A 639 -38.64 -42.94 -77.15
CA SER A 639 -38.60 -43.18 -75.68
C SER A 639 -37.12 -43.24 -75.25
N ALA A 640 -36.69 -42.61 -74.14
CA ALA A 640 -35.32 -42.75 -73.60
C ALA A 640 -35.23 -42.43 -72.09
N ASP A 641 -34.23 -43.04 -71.44
CA ASP A 641 -33.81 -43.06 -70.03
C ASP A 641 -33.92 -41.77 -69.18
N VAL A 642 -33.85 -41.76 -67.84
CA VAL A 642 -34.05 -42.70 -66.69
C VAL A 642 -33.23 -42.12 -65.51
N HIS A 643 -33.92 -41.78 -64.42
CA HIS A 643 -33.38 -41.44 -63.08
C HIS A 643 -32.42 -40.22 -62.96
N ALA A 644 -32.37 -39.52 -61.82
CA ALA A 644 -33.07 -39.72 -60.55
C ALA A 644 -33.71 -38.43 -60.02
N THR A 645 -34.90 -38.55 -59.43
CA THR A 645 -35.46 -37.56 -58.51
C THR A 645 -35.72 -38.28 -57.20
N ILE A 646 -35.15 -37.78 -56.10
CA ILE A 646 -35.30 -38.37 -54.77
C ILE A 646 -36.64 -37.90 -54.19
N ALA A 647 -37.36 -38.79 -53.50
CA ALA A 647 -38.65 -38.50 -52.88
C ALA A 647 -38.51 -37.55 -51.67
N PRO A 648 -39.60 -36.94 -51.16
CA PRO A 648 -40.51 -37.69 -50.29
C PRO A 648 -41.98 -37.23 -50.35
N ASP A 649 -42.76 -37.71 -51.32
CA ASP A 649 -44.23 -37.49 -51.35
C ASP A 649 -44.98 -38.79 -51.69
N ASN A 650 -45.20 -39.61 -50.67
CA ASN A 650 -46.20 -40.69 -50.62
C ASN A 650 -46.37 -41.22 -49.18
N GLN A 651 -46.27 -40.34 -48.16
CA GLN A 651 -46.75 -40.68 -46.83
C GLN A 651 -48.28 -40.64 -46.87
N SER A 652 -48.93 -41.77 -46.58
CA SER A 652 -50.38 -41.83 -46.45
C SER A 652 -50.83 -40.94 -45.29
N ILE A 653 -52.06 -40.44 -45.33
CA ILE A 653 -52.68 -39.83 -44.14
C ILE A 653 -52.71 -40.86 -42.99
N ALA A 654 -52.78 -42.16 -43.28
CA ALA A 654 -52.61 -43.21 -42.28
C ALA A 654 -51.20 -43.23 -41.66
N ASP A 655 -50.15 -43.03 -42.46
CA ASP A 655 -48.76 -43.00 -41.98
C ASP A 655 -48.50 -41.74 -41.16
N LEU A 656 -49.00 -40.58 -41.61
CA LEU A 656 -48.95 -39.33 -40.84
C LEU A 656 -49.72 -39.40 -39.51
N TRP A 657 -50.82 -40.16 -39.46
CA TRP A 657 -51.52 -40.45 -38.19
C TRP A 657 -50.79 -41.47 -37.32
N VAL A 658 -50.07 -42.44 -37.91
CA VAL A 658 -49.20 -43.36 -37.17
C VAL A 658 -47.98 -42.62 -36.60
N ASP A 659 -47.32 -41.77 -37.38
CA ASP A 659 -46.25 -40.89 -36.90
C ASP A 659 -46.75 -39.91 -35.83
N PHE A 660 -47.94 -39.33 -35.99
CA PHE A 660 -48.55 -38.48 -34.96
C PHE A 660 -48.82 -39.26 -33.67
N LEU A 661 -49.40 -40.47 -33.76
CA LEU A 661 -49.67 -41.31 -32.58
C LEU A 661 -48.38 -41.81 -31.92
N LEU A 662 -47.37 -42.22 -32.70
CA LEU A 662 -46.05 -42.61 -32.20
C LEU A 662 -45.38 -41.43 -31.48
N LYS A 663 -45.40 -40.24 -32.10
CA LYS A 663 -44.82 -39.02 -31.53
C LYS A 663 -45.59 -38.49 -30.33
N GLU A 664 -46.92 -38.65 -30.29
CA GLU A 664 -47.72 -38.34 -29.10
C GLU A 664 -47.41 -39.34 -27.98
N THR A 665 -47.20 -40.64 -28.27
CA THR A 665 -46.72 -41.59 -27.26
C THR A 665 -45.29 -41.31 -26.79
N GLU A 666 -44.37 -40.94 -27.70
CA GLU A 666 -42.99 -40.56 -27.37
C GLU A 666 -42.97 -39.30 -26.49
N GLU A 667 -43.77 -38.27 -26.82
CA GLU A 667 -43.95 -37.11 -25.96
C GLU A 667 -44.55 -37.49 -24.59
N ARG A 668 -45.47 -38.45 -24.54
CA ARG A 668 -46.11 -38.89 -23.28
C ARG A 668 -45.16 -39.69 -22.39
N GLU A 669 -44.26 -40.46 -22.98
CA GLU A 669 -43.20 -41.20 -22.28
C GLU A 669 -42.09 -40.25 -21.80
N LYS A 670 -41.65 -39.32 -22.66
CA LYS A 670 -40.63 -38.32 -22.33
C LYS A 670 -41.07 -37.34 -21.23
N ARG A 671 -42.35 -36.96 -21.22
CA ARG A 671 -42.97 -36.18 -20.11
C ARG A 671 -43.03 -36.94 -18.77
N VAL A 672 -42.84 -38.27 -18.76
CA VAL A 672 -42.73 -39.09 -17.53
C VAL A 672 -41.27 -39.25 -17.09
N GLU A 673 -40.32 -39.33 -18.03
CA GLU A 673 -38.89 -39.34 -17.69
C GLU A 673 -38.41 -38.02 -17.08
N ASP A 674 -38.73 -36.87 -17.67
CA ASP A 674 -38.21 -35.57 -17.20
C ASP A 674 -38.83 -35.14 -15.85
N ALA A 675 -40.04 -35.62 -15.54
CA ALA A 675 -40.65 -35.51 -14.21
C ALA A 675 -39.92 -36.34 -13.14
N SER A 676 -39.07 -37.29 -13.54
CA SER A 676 -38.35 -38.22 -12.65
C SER A 676 -36.87 -37.85 -12.43
N LYS A 677 -36.31 -36.91 -13.20
CA LYS A 677 -34.89 -36.51 -13.15
C LYS A 677 -34.60 -35.21 -12.38
N SER A 678 -35.62 -34.55 -11.83
CA SER A 678 -35.52 -33.20 -11.26
C SER A 678 -35.63 -33.12 -9.73
N ASN A 679 -35.63 -34.25 -9.01
CA ASN A 679 -35.95 -34.29 -7.58
C ASN A 679 -34.84 -34.87 -6.66
N GLU A 680 -33.63 -35.13 -7.18
CA GLU A 680 -32.59 -35.87 -6.42
C GLU A 680 -31.15 -35.32 -6.51
N GLU A 681 -30.90 -34.06 -6.89
CA GLU A 681 -29.55 -33.49 -6.72
C GLU A 681 -29.47 -31.98 -6.42
N LEU A 682 -29.78 -31.58 -5.17
CA LEU A 682 -29.06 -30.48 -4.48
C LEU A 682 -29.34 -30.34 -2.95
N ARG A 683 -29.17 -31.43 -2.17
CA ARG A 683 -28.91 -31.32 -0.71
C ARG A 683 -27.86 -32.33 -0.24
N GLY A 684 -26.59 -32.03 -0.53
CA GLY A 684 -25.41 -32.81 -0.12
C GLY A 684 -24.37 -32.00 0.67
N ARG A 685 -24.79 -31.11 1.57
CA ARG A 685 -23.89 -30.29 2.41
C ARG A 685 -23.03 -31.19 3.32
N PRO A 686 -21.69 -31.15 3.27
CA PRO A 686 -20.85 -31.62 4.38
C PRO A 686 -20.99 -30.65 5.57
N PRO A 687 -20.90 -31.12 6.84
CA PRO A 687 -19.85 -32.04 7.30
C PRO A 687 -20.37 -33.16 8.25
N ILE A 688 -19.48 -33.66 9.11
CA ILE A 688 -19.61 -34.74 10.13
C ILE A 688 -19.23 -36.13 9.57
N ALA A 689 -18.42 -36.97 10.25
CA ALA A 689 -17.32 -36.73 11.21
C ALA A 689 -16.53 -38.04 11.42
N ALA A 690 -15.35 -37.93 12.01
CA ALA A 690 -14.67 -38.92 12.86
C ALA A 690 -14.52 -40.37 12.36
N GLY A 691 -13.27 -40.72 12.02
CA GLY A 691 -12.76 -42.09 12.15
C GLY A 691 -11.31 -42.18 12.67
N PRO A 692 -10.99 -41.69 13.89
CA PRO A 692 -9.71 -42.01 14.53
C PRO A 692 -9.86 -43.20 15.50
N THR A 693 -9.27 -44.34 15.15
CA THR A 693 -8.54 -45.10 16.17
C THR A 693 -7.40 -44.20 16.65
N SER A 694 -7.17 -44.02 17.96
CA SER A 694 -7.16 -45.05 18.98
C SER A 694 -7.89 -44.68 20.28
N SER A 695 -8.55 -45.69 20.86
CA SER A 695 -8.87 -45.85 22.30
C SER A 695 -9.44 -44.67 23.12
N VAL A 696 -10.74 -44.81 23.46
CA VAL A 696 -11.35 -44.56 24.79
C VAL A 696 -11.89 -43.14 25.15
N SER A 697 -13.22 -43.11 25.37
CA SER A 697 -14.06 -42.30 26.29
C SER A 697 -14.43 -40.81 26.11
N ASP A 698 -15.77 -40.62 26.13
CA ASP A 698 -16.59 -39.70 26.96
C ASP A 698 -16.94 -38.22 26.59
N GLN A 699 -18.25 -37.93 26.72
CA GLN A 699 -18.94 -36.70 27.22
C GLN A 699 -18.79 -35.35 26.48
N THR A 700 -19.79 -34.43 26.39
CA THR A 700 -21.28 -34.46 26.40
C THR A 700 -21.84 -33.10 25.88
N THR A 701 -23.14 -33.04 25.51
CA THR A 701 -24.10 -31.88 25.48
C THR A 701 -23.56 -30.43 25.32
N SER A 702 -23.91 -29.59 24.32
CA SER A 702 -25.21 -29.17 23.72
C SER A 702 -26.03 -28.10 24.49
N ASP A 703 -26.21 -26.92 23.90
CA ASP A 703 -27.41 -26.04 23.88
C ASP A 703 -27.09 -24.68 23.21
N SER A 704 -28.00 -23.89 22.62
CA SER A 704 -29.45 -24.03 22.38
C SER A 704 -29.77 -23.66 20.88
N GLY A 705 -30.82 -22.97 20.39
CA GLY A 705 -31.93 -22.18 20.97
C GLY A 705 -32.81 -21.54 19.85
N PHE A 706 -33.77 -20.66 20.20
CA PHE A 706 -34.75 -20.03 19.27
C PHE A 706 -35.23 -18.65 19.76
N SER A 707 -35.56 -17.70 18.87
CA SER A 707 -36.80 -16.87 18.90
C SER A 707 -36.91 -15.80 17.77
N ARG A 708 -38.09 -15.17 17.63
CA ARG A 708 -38.54 -14.30 16.52
C ARG A 708 -39.59 -13.28 17.04
N TYR A 709 -39.58 -12.01 16.61
CA TYR A 709 -40.71 -11.05 16.83
C TYR A 709 -40.92 -10.03 15.68
N SER A 710 -41.88 -9.09 15.79
CA SER A 710 -42.68 -8.61 14.64
C SER A 710 -43.37 -7.21 14.77
N GLN A 711 -43.65 -6.58 13.61
CA GLN A 711 -44.79 -5.67 13.24
C GLN A 711 -44.98 -4.24 13.84
N TYR A 712 -45.42 -3.30 12.96
CA TYR A 712 -46.48 -2.23 13.05
C TYR A 712 -46.43 -1.37 11.73
N THR A 713 -47.35 -1.39 10.74
CA THR A 713 -48.70 -0.75 10.54
C THR A 713 -48.76 0.81 10.41
N SER A 714 -48.82 1.44 9.21
CA SER A 714 -50.02 1.90 8.41
C SER A 714 -50.46 3.39 8.64
N PRO A 715 -51.26 4.15 7.81
CA PRO A 715 -51.77 4.01 6.40
C PRO A 715 -51.84 5.31 5.46
N VAL A 716 -52.03 5.12 4.12
CA VAL A 716 -52.94 5.75 3.08
C VAL A 716 -53.47 7.23 3.25
N PRO A 717 -53.53 8.18 2.23
CA PRO A 717 -54.12 8.10 0.84
C PRO A 717 -53.27 8.70 -0.34
N SER A 718 -53.45 8.38 -1.65
CA SER A 718 -54.54 8.62 -2.66
C SER A 718 -54.61 10.08 -3.19
N VAL A 719 -54.74 10.45 -4.49
CA VAL A 719 -55.17 9.80 -5.77
C VAL A 719 -54.38 10.39 -6.98
N GLY A 720 -54.11 9.64 -8.07
CA GLY A 720 -53.83 10.24 -9.39
C GLY A 720 -53.05 9.39 -10.43
N ASN A 721 -53.72 8.83 -11.44
CA ASN A 721 -53.10 8.31 -12.66
C ASN A 721 -52.78 9.49 -13.61
N PHE A 722 -51.86 9.51 -14.58
CA PHE A 722 -51.28 8.52 -15.54
C PHE A 722 -49.92 9.12 -16.05
N GLN A 723 -48.98 8.49 -16.79
CA GLN A 723 -48.79 7.16 -17.42
C GLN A 723 -47.31 7.03 -17.90
N GLN A 724 -46.86 5.80 -18.22
CA GLN A 724 -45.65 5.43 -19.01
C GLN A 724 -44.23 5.54 -18.39
N PHE A 725 -43.75 4.35 -17.98
CA PHE A 725 -42.50 3.69 -18.40
C PHE A 725 -41.09 4.14 -17.97
N GLU A 726 -40.30 3.09 -17.69
CA GLU A 726 -38.84 2.94 -17.60
C GLU A 726 -38.07 3.56 -16.42
N HIS A 727 -37.17 2.72 -15.87
CA HIS A 727 -36.38 2.97 -14.67
C HIS A 727 -35.03 3.58 -15.02
N SER A 728 -34.52 4.46 -14.16
CA SER A 728 -33.13 4.91 -14.17
C SER A 728 -32.74 5.43 -12.78
N ASP A 729 -32.54 4.49 -11.86
CA ASP A 729 -32.07 4.79 -10.51
C ASP A 729 -30.57 5.11 -10.57
N SER A 730 -30.24 6.40 -10.42
CA SER A 730 -28.86 6.91 -10.42
C SER A 730 -28.66 7.80 -9.19
N GLU A 731 -28.41 7.15 -8.05
CA GLU A 731 -28.05 7.83 -6.80
C GLU A 731 -26.54 7.79 -6.58
N PHE A 732 -25.91 8.97 -6.57
CA PHE A 732 -24.82 9.42 -5.68
C PHE A 732 -24.31 10.78 -6.23
N SER A 733 -24.98 11.86 -5.85
CA SER A 733 -24.59 12.69 -4.69
C SER A 733 -23.36 13.56 -4.95
N THR A 734 -23.58 14.73 -5.53
CA THR A 734 -22.57 15.78 -5.72
C THR A 734 -22.22 16.49 -4.40
N VAL A 735 -20.97 16.95 -4.30
CA VAL A 735 -20.47 17.85 -3.25
C VAL A 735 -20.01 19.15 -3.94
N PRO A 736 -20.30 20.35 -3.40
CA PRO A 736 -20.37 21.56 -4.22
C PRO A 736 -19.02 22.28 -4.44
N LEU A 737 -18.89 22.91 -5.61
CA LEU A 737 -17.85 23.90 -5.88
C LEU A 737 -18.23 25.27 -5.27
N THR A 738 -17.71 25.58 -4.09
CA THR A 738 -17.77 26.94 -3.52
C THR A 738 -16.67 27.83 -4.11
N THR A 739 -17.03 29.06 -4.48
CA THR A 739 -16.16 30.04 -5.13
C THR A 739 -15.07 30.58 -4.21
N SER A 740 -13.86 30.75 -4.74
CA SER A 740 -12.86 31.67 -4.16
C SER A 740 -13.15 33.11 -4.58
N GLU A 741 -12.89 34.04 -3.66
CA GLU A 741 -12.62 35.45 -3.94
C GLU A 741 -11.39 35.59 -4.87
N GLY A 742 -11.14 36.72 -5.55
CA GLY A 742 -11.84 37.99 -5.51
C GLY A 742 -10.83 39.14 -5.40
N SER A 743 -10.47 39.76 -6.51
CA SER A 743 -9.71 41.00 -6.56
C SER A 743 -10.15 41.82 -7.77
N GLY A 744 -10.23 43.14 -7.61
CA GLY A 744 -10.93 44.02 -8.54
C GLY A 744 -10.09 45.17 -9.07
N ARG A 745 -10.68 45.88 -10.05
CA ARG A 745 -10.18 47.11 -10.69
C ARG A 745 -8.90 46.94 -11.52
N LEU A 746 -9.07 47.05 -12.84
CA LEU A 746 -8.84 48.33 -13.49
C LEU A 746 -9.75 48.46 -14.72
N SER A 747 -10.07 49.69 -15.12
CA SER A 747 -11.04 49.97 -16.18
C SER A 747 -10.41 50.79 -17.28
N ARG A 748 -10.65 50.45 -18.56
CA ARG A 748 -11.11 51.40 -19.61
C ARG A 748 -11.30 50.78 -21.00
N LEU A 749 -12.37 51.26 -21.65
CA LEU A 749 -12.55 51.55 -23.08
C LEU A 749 -12.70 50.42 -24.13
N LEU A 750 -13.83 50.55 -24.82
CA LEU A 750 -14.27 50.03 -26.13
C LEU A 750 -13.50 50.68 -27.31
N PRO A 751 -13.73 50.31 -28.58
CA PRO A 751 -13.89 48.96 -29.17
C PRO A 751 -13.18 48.84 -30.56
N ASN A 752 -13.53 47.80 -31.33
CA ASN A 752 -13.35 47.64 -32.79
C ASN A 752 -11.91 47.54 -33.34
N TYR A 753 -11.52 46.33 -33.77
CA TYR A 753 -11.71 45.92 -35.16
C TYR A 753 -11.88 44.39 -35.28
#